data_AF-A0A4Q5RU81-F1
#
_entry.id   AF-A0A4Q5RU81-F1
#
_cell.length_a   1.000
_cell.length_b   1.000
_cell.length_c   1.000
_cell.angle_alpha   90.00
_cell.angle_beta   90.00
_cell.angle_gamma   90.00
#
_symmetry.space_group_name_H-M   'P 1'
#
loop_
_entity.id
_entity.type
_entity.pdbx_description
1 polymer ?
#
loop_
_entity_poly.entity_id
_entity_poly.type
_entity_poly.pdbx_seq_one_letter_code
_entity_poly.pdbx_strand_id
1 'polypeptide(L)'
;MKVNQYYKIFACLLFVLLAKTAFSQNVGISSSSSFTPDASAALDVSYTNKGLLVPRVALTANNVPGPVSSPATSLLVYNTATAGTSPNNVIPGYYYWNGSVWVALTTSQSANFWSTNGNAGTTSTGTSSTLNFLGTTDNVPFRMRTNNVQRLMLDTLGSVAIGLNPVFATTYREKLLVDAGTTSSYNVISGKGNINNYLQLNIQNTNAGSGASSDVVATADNGSESNYYVDLGINSSANTANLYGGANDSYLYSTGNTSSTAGGNFYIGTNTAAKSLGFLTGGGAIGTPANGSTAAAANNERLHIDGTTGYIGLNNPSPSQVLDVTGNMRFSGALMPNNNAGTAGYFLVSTGAGNAPTWFNANNFAWSTTGNAGTASTGTSSTLNFLGTTDNVPFRIRTNNTQRMLLDSLGNVAIGSSPTFSSNMEKLLVDAGTTTSYNVISGKGSLNNYLQLNIQNTSSGASASSDVVATNDQGTEANGLNFIDMGVNSSAYNLNTAPILNGANNTYLYSTGNDMILGNATAAKNLIFFTGGTALTNERMRVDGTGNVGIGTTSPAQKLDVNGNIRTTGTVIVDAGATNSGSVTPGVIFGTTSSGEGISSQRSTGGNQNGLDFYTSYANRMSITNSGNIGINITQPTSTLAVNGSIAVVANTTRTSSYTLGASDYILINTSNSNTPTYTLPSASTCVGRMYRIINHGGNAITIAFTNSNNTVINASGSTVTSVSTAAGSNVLEVVSDGTTWRKINN
;
A
#
# COMPACT_ATOMS: atom_id res chain seq x y z
N MET A 1 -7.25 10.39 202.25
CA MET A 1 -8.36 9.44 202.43
C MET A 1 -8.96 9.15 201.03
N LYS A 2 -8.75 7.94 200.49
CA LYS A 2 -9.42 7.25 199.34
C LYS A 2 -9.59 8.06 198.02
N VAL A 3 -8.69 8.05 197.02
CA VAL A 3 -8.14 7.01 196.11
C VAL A 3 -9.16 6.37 195.14
N ASN A 4 -8.88 6.54 193.83
CA ASN A 4 -9.27 5.75 192.64
C ASN A 4 -10.70 5.84 192.05
N GLN A 5 -10.98 6.83 191.18
CA GLN A 5 -12.09 6.67 190.21
C GLN A 5 -12.09 7.48 188.88
N TYR A 6 -11.07 8.26 188.49
CA TYR A 6 -11.19 9.13 187.29
C TYR A 6 -10.20 8.95 186.12
N TYR A 7 -9.15 8.12 186.22
CA TYR A 7 -8.20 7.95 185.09
C TYR A 7 -8.71 7.07 183.94
N LYS A 8 -9.77 6.27 184.14
CA LYS A 8 -10.39 5.45 183.08
C LYS A 8 -11.15 6.28 182.03
N ILE A 9 -11.49 7.54 182.33
CA ILE A 9 -12.22 8.44 181.42
C ILE A 9 -11.25 9.24 180.54
N PHE A 10 -10.02 9.52 181.00
CA PHE A 10 -9.01 10.22 180.19
C PHE A 10 -8.27 9.28 179.21
N ALA A 11 -8.11 8.00 179.56
CA ALA A 11 -7.57 6.98 178.65
C ALA A 11 -8.54 6.59 177.52
N CYS A 12 -9.86 6.70 177.74
CA CYS A 12 -10.86 6.49 176.68
C CYS A 12 -11.02 7.70 175.76
N LEU A 13 -10.82 8.94 176.23
CA LEU A 13 -10.96 10.13 175.38
C LEU A 13 -9.74 10.38 174.49
N LEU A 14 -8.54 9.94 174.90
CA LEU A 14 -7.32 10.07 174.09
C LEU A 14 -7.22 9.03 172.96
N PHE A 15 -7.92 7.88 173.08
CA PHE A 15 -8.01 6.87 172.00
C PHE A 15 -9.07 7.22 170.93
N VAL A 16 -9.98 8.15 171.20
CA VAL A 16 -11.02 8.58 170.25
C VAL A 16 -10.56 9.79 169.39
N LEU A 17 -9.44 10.44 169.74
CA LEU A 17 -8.97 11.66 169.08
C LEU A 17 -7.63 11.53 168.31
N LEU A 18 -7.09 10.30 168.14
CA LEU A 18 -5.78 10.05 167.47
C LEU A 18 -5.78 8.99 166.32
N ALA A 19 -6.94 8.62 165.77
CA ALA A 19 -7.05 7.93 164.47
C ALA A 19 -7.70 8.83 163.41
N LYS A 20 -7.00 9.89 162.99
CA LYS A 20 -6.47 10.05 161.63
C LYS A 20 -7.36 9.49 160.49
N THR A 21 -7.97 10.41 159.76
CA THR A 21 -7.74 10.62 158.31
C THR A 21 -7.42 9.38 157.45
N ALA A 22 -8.33 8.97 156.56
CA ALA A 22 -8.00 8.55 155.20
C ALA A 22 -9.26 8.49 154.30
N PHE A 23 -9.10 8.98 153.08
CA PHE A 23 -10.08 9.13 152.01
C PHE A 23 -10.51 7.79 151.38
N SER A 24 -11.72 7.79 150.81
CA SER A 24 -12.17 6.88 149.74
C SER A 24 -11.17 6.87 148.58
N GLN A 25 -10.77 5.68 148.11
CA GLN A 25 -9.98 5.47 146.88
C GLN A 25 -10.49 4.20 146.18
N ASN A 26 -10.47 4.23 144.83
CA ASN A 26 -10.86 3.17 143.91
C ASN A 26 -10.22 1.81 144.27
N VAL A 27 -10.87 0.69 143.97
CA VAL A 27 -10.34 -0.64 144.31
C VAL A 27 -9.33 -1.07 143.25
N GLY A 28 -8.07 -1.15 143.64
CA GLY A 28 -7.00 -1.78 142.86
C GLY A 28 -6.77 -3.22 143.25
N ILE A 29 -6.78 -4.13 142.28
CA ILE A 29 -6.31 -5.51 142.48
C ILE A 29 -5.13 -5.74 141.55
N SER A 30 -3.91 -5.70 142.11
CA SER A 30 -2.66 -5.90 141.36
C SER A 30 -1.66 -6.75 142.15
N SER A 31 -0.66 -7.32 141.47
CA SER A 31 0.48 -7.99 142.10
C SER A 31 1.56 -7.02 142.60
N SER A 32 1.46 -5.72 142.30
CA SER A 32 2.43 -4.70 142.73
C SER A 32 1.89 -3.88 143.89
N SER A 33 2.68 -3.72 144.95
CA SER A 33 2.37 -2.81 146.06
C SER A 33 2.50 -1.33 145.70
N SER A 34 3.00 -1.00 144.50
CA SER A 34 3.12 0.37 143.98
C SER A 34 2.06 0.70 142.92
N PHE A 35 1.01 -0.11 142.79
CA PHE A 35 -0.05 0.10 141.81
C PHE A 35 -1.05 1.16 142.29
N THR A 36 -1.26 2.18 141.47
CA THR A 36 -2.33 3.16 141.65
C THR A 36 -3.44 2.85 140.65
N PRO A 37 -4.66 2.48 141.10
CA PRO A 37 -5.79 2.24 140.21
C PRO A 37 -6.08 3.46 139.34
N ASP A 38 -6.43 3.23 138.08
CA ASP A 38 -6.83 4.31 137.18
C ASP A 38 -8.01 5.09 137.77
N ALA A 39 -7.91 6.42 137.76
CA ALA A 39 -8.91 7.29 138.36
C ALA A 39 -10.31 7.13 137.73
N SER A 40 -10.38 6.68 136.48
CA SER A 40 -11.63 6.42 135.76
C SER A 40 -12.27 5.06 136.09
N ALA A 41 -11.55 4.16 136.77
CA ALA A 41 -12.00 2.80 137.04
C ALA A 41 -12.33 2.59 138.52
N ALA A 42 -13.59 2.28 138.83
CA ALA A 42 -14.00 1.93 140.20
C ALA A 42 -13.35 0.61 140.70
N LEU A 43 -13.06 -0.30 139.78
CA LEU A 43 -12.27 -1.51 139.97
C LEU A 43 -11.23 -1.60 138.84
N ASP A 44 -9.94 -1.53 139.18
CA ASP A 44 -8.84 -1.68 138.22
C ASP A 44 -8.01 -2.94 138.57
N VAL A 45 -7.91 -3.85 137.60
CA VAL A 45 -7.26 -5.15 137.77
C VAL A 45 -6.03 -5.20 136.85
N SER A 46 -4.85 -5.03 137.44
CA SER A 46 -3.59 -4.97 136.69
C SER A 46 -2.69 -6.18 136.98
N TYR A 47 -2.77 -7.16 136.08
CA TYR A 47 -1.91 -8.35 135.99
C TYR A 47 -1.55 -8.61 134.52
N THR A 48 -0.32 -9.03 134.24
CA THR A 48 0.12 -9.33 132.85
C THR A 48 -0.30 -10.71 132.36
N ASN A 49 -0.65 -11.62 133.27
CA ASN A 49 -0.97 -13.02 132.96
C ASN A 49 -2.22 -13.55 133.69
N LYS A 50 -3.02 -12.66 134.30
CA LYS A 50 -4.31 -13.00 134.90
C LYS A 50 -5.39 -12.10 134.34
N GLY A 51 -6.59 -12.64 134.18
CA GLY A 51 -7.77 -11.87 133.78
C GLY A 51 -8.78 -11.74 134.90
N LEU A 52 -9.83 -10.96 134.66
CA LEU A 52 -11.01 -10.92 135.51
C LEU A 52 -11.96 -12.06 135.12
N LEU A 53 -12.18 -13.01 136.02
CA LEU A 53 -13.30 -13.96 135.87
C LEU A 53 -14.59 -13.28 136.31
N VAL A 54 -15.36 -12.79 135.34
CA VAL A 54 -16.72 -12.29 135.56
C VAL A 54 -17.69 -13.45 135.85
N PRO A 55 -18.86 -13.20 136.47
CA PRO A 55 -19.85 -14.24 136.75
C PRO A 55 -20.19 -15.05 135.49
N ARG A 56 -20.07 -16.38 135.59
CA ARG A 56 -20.45 -17.32 134.55
C ARG A 56 -21.90 -17.72 134.77
N VAL A 57 -22.77 -17.35 133.85
CA VAL A 57 -24.23 -17.47 133.98
C VAL A 57 -24.76 -18.31 132.82
N ALA A 58 -25.73 -19.19 133.06
CA ALA A 58 -26.41 -19.92 131.99
C ALA A 58 -27.66 -19.12 131.57
N LEU A 59 -27.53 -18.24 130.58
CA LEU A 59 -28.64 -17.45 130.06
C LEU A 59 -29.59 -18.34 129.25
N THR A 60 -30.90 -18.09 129.30
CA THR A 60 -31.90 -18.88 128.58
C THR A 60 -32.27 -18.30 127.21
N ALA A 61 -32.16 -16.98 127.05
CA ALA A 61 -32.34 -16.23 125.81
C ALA A 61 -31.75 -14.83 126.00
N ASN A 62 -31.43 -14.13 124.91
CA ASN A 62 -30.81 -12.80 125.01
C ASN A 62 -31.79 -11.74 125.51
N ASN A 63 -33.08 -11.92 125.29
CA ASN A 63 -34.12 -10.96 125.63
C ASN A 63 -34.78 -11.21 126.99
N VAL A 64 -34.21 -12.09 127.81
CA VAL A 64 -34.74 -12.43 129.14
C VAL A 64 -33.67 -12.13 130.20
N PRO A 65 -33.99 -11.38 131.28
CA PRO A 65 -33.00 -11.01 132.29
C PRO A 65 -32.51 -12.19 133.15
N GLY A 66 -33.38 -13.17 133.39
CA GLY A 66 -33.06 -14.38 134.15
C GLY A 66 -31.90 -15.20 133.54
N PRO A 67 -31.13 -15.93 134.36
CA PRO A 67 -31.30 -16.18 135.79
C PRO A 67 -30.77 -15.07 136.71
N VAL A 68 -30.28 -13.95 136.17
CA VAL A 68 -29.94 -12.77 136.97
C VAL A 68 -31.21 -11.96 137.22
N SER A 69 -31.69 -11.88 138.45
CA SER A 69 -32.85 -11.06 138.81
C SER A 69 -32.48 -9.57 138.77
N SER A 70 -33.13 -8.79 137.89
CA SER A 70 -32.91 -7.35 137.69
C SER A 70 -31.45 -6.96 137.38
N PRO A 71 -30.87 -7.43 136.26
CA PRO A 71 -29.51 -7.08 135.88
C PRO A 71 -29.38 -5.58 135.64
N ALA A 72 -28.36 -4.95 136.23
CA ALA A 72 -28.06 -3.54 135.98
C ALA A 72 -27.57 -3.34 134.55
N THR A 73 -27.85 -2.18 133.94
CA THR A 73 -27.25 -1.82 132.65
C THR A 73 -25.72 -1.85 132.76
N SER A 74 -25.06 -2.40 131.74
CA SER A 74 -23.63 -2.70 131.70
C SER A 74 -23.17 -3.85 132.59
N LEU A 75 -24.09 -4.63 133.19
CA LEU A 75 -23.71 -5.84 133.91
C LEU A 75 -23.11 -6.86 132.93
N LEU A 76 -21.83 -7.19 133.11
CA LEU A 76 -21.09 -8.14 132.27
C LEU A 76 -21.12 -9.54 132.87
N VAL A 77 -21.54 -10.51 132.07
CA VAL A 77 -21.51 -11.95 132.40
C VAL A 77 -20.86 -12.73 131.28
N TYR A 78 -20.31 -13.89 131.61
CA TYR A 78 -19.97 -14.88 130.60
C TYR A 78 -21.11 -15.89 130.52
N ASN A 79 -21.87 -15.88 129.43
CA ASN A 79 -22.89 -16.87 129.17
C ASN A 79 -22.24 -18.24 128.95
N THR A 80 -22.79 -19.29 129.55
CA THR A 80 -22.32 -20.67 129.44
C THR A 80 -23.28 -21.59 128.70
N ALA A 81 -24.51 -21.15 128.42
CA ALA A 81 -25.54 -21.97 127.79
C ALA A 81 -25.67 -21.67 126.30
N THR A 82 -25.94 -22.71 125.51
CA THR A 82 -26.58 -22.56 124.21
C THR A 82 -28.08 -22.74 124.42
N ALA A 83 -28.85 -21.65 124.39
CA ALA A 83 -30.27 -21.68 124.72
C ALA A 83 -31.06 -20.63 123.93
N GLY A 84 -32.39 -20.79 123.88
CA GLY A 84 -33.30 -19.92 123.14
C GLY A 84 -33.39 -20.27 121.65
N THR A 85 -34.33 -19.64 120.94
CA THR A 85 -34.54 -19.78 119.51
C THR A 85 -34.21 -18.48 118.78
N SER A 86 -33.73 -18.57 117.54
CA SER A 86 -33.49 -17.40 116.68
C SER A 86 -34.73 -16.49 116.63
N PRO A 87 -34.58 -15.15 116.75
CA PRO A 87 -33.33 -14.37 116.79
C PRO A 87 -32.76 -14.15 118.20
N ASN A 88 -33.38 -14.71 119.24
CA ASN A 88 -33.06 -14.41 120.64
C ASN A 88 -32.19 -15.49 121.32
N ASN A 89 -31.62 -16.41 120.53
CA ASN A 89 -30.74 -17.44 121.04
C ASN A 89 -29.43 -16.85 121.57
N VAL A 90 -28.94 -17.44 122.66
CA VAL A 90 -27.61 -17.16 123.22
C VAL A 90 -26.72 -18.36 122.99
N ILE A 91 -25.42 -18.09 122.84
CA ILE A 91 -24.36 -19.11 122.78
C ILE A 91 -23.31 -18.77 123.85
N PRO A 92 -22.46 -19.72 124.27
CA PRO A 92 -21.41 -19.42 125.24
C PRO A 92 -20.52 -18.27 124.77
N GLY A 93 -20.31 -17.25 125.61
CA GLY A 93 -19.60 -16.02 125.24
C GLY A 93 -19.81 -14.88 126.22
N TYR A 94 -19.15 -13.74 126.01
CA TYR A 94 -19.35 -12.55 126.83
C TYR A 94 -20.60 -11.78 126.42
N TYR A 95 -21.46 -11.48 127.40
CA TYR A 95 -22.66 -10.68 127.21
C TYR A 95 -22.72 -9.57 128.26
N TYR A 96 -23.15 -8.38 127.86
CA TYR A 96 -23.53 -7.34 128.81
C TYR A 96 -25.02 -7.03 128.70
N TRP A 97 -25.65 -6.71 129.83
CA TRP A 97 -27.04 -6.26 129.83
C TRP A 97 -27.11 -4.80 129.38
N ASN A 98 -27.83 -4.49 128.31
CA ASN A 98 -27.95 -3.10 127.83
C ASN A 98 -29.12 -2.31 128.47
N GLY A 99 -29.86 -2.92 129.39
CA GLY A 99 -31.10 -2.39 129.96
C GLY A 99 -32.35 -3.14 129.50
N SER A 100 -32.29 -3.92 128.42
CA SER A 100 -33.44 -4.68 127.90
C SER A 100 -33.10 -6.07 127.35
N VAL A 101 -31.89 -6.25 126.83
CA VAL A 101 -31.40 -7.55 126.33
C VAL A 101 -29.92 -7.73 126.70
N TRP A 102 -29.48 -8.98 126.76
CA TRP A 102 -28.09 -9.40 126.76
C TRP A 102 -27.50 -9.24 125.36
N VAL A 103 -26.54 -8.34 125.20
CA VAL A 103 -25.84 -8.10 123.92
C VAL A 103 -24.52 -8.87 123.91
N ALA A 104 -24.30 -9.68 122.87
CA ALA A 104 -23.06 -10.42 122.68
C ALA A 104 -21.92 -9.47 122.28
N LEU A 105 -20.79 -9.56 122.97
CA LEU A 105 -19.53 -8.96 122.51
C LEU A 105 -18.90 -9.90 121.49
N THR A 106 -19.16 -9.67 120.19
CA THR A 106 -18.64 -10.54 119.12
C THR A 106 -17.14 -10.30 118.89
N THR A 107 -16.40 -11.36 118.59
CA THR A 107 -14.96 -11.33 118.28
C THR A 107 -14.65 -11.27 116.78
N SER A 108 -15.63 -10.92 115.93
CA SER A 108 -15.49 -10.98 114.46
C SER A 108 -15.67 -9.61 113.82
N GLN A 109 -14.72 -8.69 114.04
CA GLN A 109 -14.47 -7.61 113.08
C GLN A 109 -13.57 -8.16 111.98
N SER A 110 -14.15 -8.59 110.86
CA SER A 110 -13.41 -8.87 109.61
C SER A 110 -13.89 -7.94 108.52
N ALA A 111 -13.00 -7.02 108.15
CA ALA A 111 -13.19 -5.90 107.23
C ALA A 111 -13.16 -6.31 105.74
N ASN A 112 -13.91 -7.34 105.34
CA ASN A 112 -13.83 -7.91 103.98
C ASN A 112 -15.16 -7.86 103.20
N PHE A 113 -15.92 -6.76 103.31
CA PHE A 113 -17.03 -6.49 102.39
C PHE A 113 -16.69 -5.33 101.46
N TRP A 114 -16.99 -5.51 100.17
CA TRP A 114 -17.03 -4.39 99.23
C TRP A 114 -18.21 -3.50 99.58
N SER A 115 -17.95 -2.21 99.82
CA SER A 115 -19.00 -1.22 100.00
C SER A 115 -19.86 -1.13 98.73
N THR A 116 -21.18 -1.16 98.87
CA THR A 116 -22.13 -0.96 97.75
C THR A 116 -22.07 0.44 97.16
N ASN A 117 -21.42 1.38 97.87
CA ASN A 117 -21.22 2.75 97.44
C ASN A 117 -19.78 3.00 96.92
N GLY A 118 -18.96 1.94 96.81
CA GLY A 118 -17.57 2.00 96.38
C GLY A 118 -16.57 2.25 97.52
N ASN A 119 -15.29 1.92 97.27
CA ASN A 119 -14.17 2.15 98.19
C ASN A 119 -13.37 3.38 97.70
N ALA A 120 -13.00 4.30 98.60
CA ALA A 120 -12.13 5.44 98.26
C ALA A 120 -10.64 5.03 98.30
N GLY A 121 -9.82 5.51 97.36
CA GLY A 121 -8.35 5.42 97.46
C GLY A 121 -7.67 4.17 96.89
N THR A 122 -8.20 3.55 95.82
CA THR A 122 -7.53 2.45 95.09
C THR A 122 -6.39 2.95 94.19
N THR A 123 -5.44 3.72 94.73
CA THR A 123 -4.35 4.34 93.95
C THR A 123 -3.25 3.33 93.60
N SER A 124 -2.64 3.51 92.42
CA SER A 124 -1.63 2.61 91.84
C SER A 124 -0.17 2.93 92.24
N THR A 125 0.07 3.73 93.28
CA THR A 125 1.41 4.12 93.72
C THR A 125 1.77 3.52 95.08
N GLY A 126 2.86 2.73 95.14
CA GLY A 126 3.40 2.12 96.37
C GLY A 126 2.86 0.71 96.69
N THR A 127 3.35 0.11 97.79
CA THR A 127 3.11 -1.27 98.28
C THR A 127 1.64 -1.69 98.48
N SER A 128 0.68 -0.84 98.12
CA SER A 128 -0.77 -1.05 98.21
C SER A 128 -1.39 -1.64 96.92
N SER A 129 -0.68 -1.64 95.78
CA SER A 129 -1.22 -2.11 94.49
C SER A 129 -1.51 -3.62 94.42
N THR A 130 -0.99 -4.41 95.37
CA THR A 130 -1.25 -5.86 95.48
C THR A 130 -2.27 -6.22 96.57
N LEU A 131 -2.69 -5.26 97.40
CA LEU A 131 -3.58 -5.52 98.56
C LEU A 131 -5.04 -5.17 98.28
N ASN A 132 -5.32 -4.24 97.37
CA ASN A 132 -6.67 -3.79 97.06
C ASN A 132 -7.04 -4.16 95.62
N PHE A 133 -7.63 -5.33 95.40
CA PHE A 133 -8.10 -5.78 94.08
C PHE A 133 -9.48 -6.42 94.16
N LEU A 134 -10.23 -6.33 93.06
CA LEU A 134 -11.44 -7.12 92.86
C LEU A 134 -11.05 -8.41 92.13
N GLY A 135 -11.06 -9.54 92.83
CA GLY A 135 -10.61 -10.81 92.26
C GLY A 135 -10.51 -11.92 93.29
N THR A 136 -9.86 -13.00 92.89
CA THR A 136 -9.53 -14.16 93.74
C THR A 136 -8.01 -14.23 93.96
N THR A 137 -7.57 -14.78 95.10
CA THR A 137 -6.14 -15.06 95.37
C THR A 137 -5.75 -16.50 95.05
N ASP A 138 -6.73 -17.36 94.82
CA ASP A 138 -6.55 -18.75 94.46
C ASP A 138 -6.73 -18.96 92.95
N ASN A 139 -6.39 -20.15 92.47
CA ASN A 139 -6.52 -20.53 91.06
C ASN A 139 -7.97 -20.88 90.71
N VAL A 140 -8.89 -19.94 90.97
CA VAL A 140 -10.33 -20.06 90.70
C VAL A 140 -10.79 -18.84 89.90
N PRO A 141 -11.61 -19.01 88.83
CA PRO A 141 -12.11 -17.89 88.04
C PRO A 141 -12.89 -16.86 88.86
N PHE A 142 -12.58 -15.58 88.66
CA PHE A 142 -13.37 -14.47 89.16
C PHE A 142 -14.63 -14.30 88.29
N ARG A 143 -15.82 -14.30 88.91
CA ARG A 143 -17.10 -14.32 88.21
C ARG A 143 -18.02 -13.20 88.66
N MET A 144 -18.54 -12.44 87.70
CA MET A 144 -19.61 -11.48 87.92
C MET A 144 -20.95 -12.10 87.52
N ARG A 145 -21.91 -12.09 88.46
CA ARG A 145 -23.23 -12.68 88.28
C ARG A 145 -24.34 -11.63 88.43
N THR A 146 -25.42 -11.77 87.66
CA THR A 146 -26.70 -11.09 87.91
C THR A 146 -27.80 -12.14 88.02
N ASN A 147 -28.67 -12.03 89.02
CA ASN A 147 -29.69 -13.05 89.31
C ASN A 147 -29.12 -14.48 89.41
N ASN A 148 -27.96 -14.63 90.08
CA ASN A 148 -27.20 -15.89 90.18
C ASN A 148 -26.72 -16.51 88.85
N VAL A 149 -26.81 -15.77 87.74
CA VAL A 149 -26.34 -16.19 86.42
C VAL A 149 -25.00 -15.51 86.11
N GLN A 150 -23.98 -16.28 85.72
CA GLN A 150 -22.70 -15.73 85.25
C GLN A 150 -22.90 -14.88 84.00
N ARG A 151 -22.35 -13.66 84.02
CA ARG A 151 -22.39 -12.71 82.89
C ARG A 151 -21.00 -12.40 82.37
N LEU A 152 -20.03 -12.29 83.28
CA LEU A 152 -18.64 -12.05 82.97
C LEU A 152 -17.76 -12.96 83.83
N MET A 153 -16.69 -13.48 83.23
CA MET A 153 -15.69 -14.29 83.92
C MET A 153 -14.30 -13.84 83.50
N LEU A 154 -13.41 -13.62 84.46
CA LEU A 154 -11.97 -13.64 84.27
C LEU A 154 -11.48 -15.00 84.79
N ASP A 155 -10.96 -15.82 83.91
CA ASP A 155 -10.48 -17.14 84.31
C ASP A 155 -9.05 -17.13 84.86
N THR A 156 -8.59 -18.32 85.25
CA THR A 156 -7.27 -18.53 85.84
C THR A 156 -6.10 -18.33 84.88
N LEU A 157 -6.35 -18.30 83.57
CA LEU A 157 -5.35 -18.10 82.52
C LEU A 157 -5.37 -16.66 81.97
N GLY A 158 -6.17 -15.79 82.58
CA GLY A 158 -6.33 -14.39 82.22
C GLY A 158 -7.20 -14.15 80.98
N SER A 159 -7.98 -15.13 80.51
CA SER A 159 -8.97 -14.89 79.46
C SER A 159 -10.26 -14.34 80.06
N VAL A 160 -10.88 -13.42 79.33
CA VAL A 160 -12.15 -12.80 79.70
C VAL A 160 -13.27 -13.41 78.86
N ALA A 161 -14.36 -13.81 79.50
CA ALA A 161 -15.56 -14.24 78.81
C ALA A 161 -16.77 -13.40 79.23
N ILE A 162 -17.60 -13.04 78.25
CA ILE A 162 -18.87 -12.33 78.43
C ILE A 162 -19.95 -13.18 77.78
N GLY A 163 -20.99 -13.55 78.53
CA GLY A 163 -22.06 -14.42 78.01
C GLY A 163 -22.62 -15.41 79.01
N LEU A 164 -23.62 -16.18 78.57
CA LEU A 164 -24.26 -17.25 79.37
C LEU A 164 -23.51 -18.56 79.16
N ASN A 165 -22.76 -19.02 80.17
CA ASN A 165 -21.94 -20.25 80.13
C ASN A 165 -20.91 -20.31 78.97
N PRO A 166 -20.07 -19.27 78.81
CA PRO A 166 -19.09 -19.24 77.73
C PRO A 166 -18.08 -20.38 77.87
N VAL A 167 -17.82 -21.09 76.77
CA VAL A 167 -16.84 -22.17 76.66
C VAL A 167 -15.72 -21.73 75.75
N PHE A 168 -14.52 -21.59 76.29
CA PHE A 168 -13.31 -21.32 75.51
C PHE A 168 -12.89 -22.55 74.71
N ALA A 169 -12.36 -22.35 73.51
CA ALA A 169 -11.82 -23.44 72.70
C ALA A 169 -10.63 -24.15 73.39
N THR A 170 -10.48 -25.46 73.14
CA THR A 170 -9.38 -26.27 73.68
C THR A 170 -8.07 -26.09 72.91
N THR A 171 -8.16 -25.64 71.66
CA THR A 171 -7.04 -25.37 70.75
C THR A 171 -7.30 -24.02 70.11
N TYR A 172 -6.26 -23.16 70.00
CA TYR A 172 -6.41 -21.75 69.58
C TYR A 172 -7.37 -20.94 70.45
N ARG A 173 -7.14 -21.04 71.76
CA ARG A 173 -8.01 -20.48 72.80
C ARG A 173 -8.14 -18.95 72.73
N GLU A 174 -9.36 -18.46 72.87
CA GLU A 174 -9.67 -17.03 72.86
C GLU A 174 -9.16 -16.33 74.13
N LYS A 175 -8.62 -15.12 73.96
CA LYS A 175 -8.29 -14.22 75.09
C LYS A 175 -9.47 -13.38 75.53
N LEU A 176 -10.36 -13.03 74.61
CA LEU A 176 -11.65 -12.43 74.88
C LEU A 176 -12.72 -13.21 74.11
N LEU A 177 -13.65 -13.83 74.83
CA LEU A 177 -14.80 -14.52 74.26
C LEU A 177 -16.07 -13.73 74.57
N VAL A 178 -16.84 -13.38 73.54
CA VAL A 178 -18.18 -12.83 73.72
C VAL A 178 -19.17 -13.82 73.11
N ASP A 179 -19.86 -14.55 73.98
CA ASP A 179 -20.90 -15.50 73.61
C ASP A 179 -22.27 -14.85 73.82
N ALA A 180 -22.92 -14.47 72.72
CA ALA A 180 -24.21 -13.81 72.75
C ALA A 180 -25.38 -14.79 73.02
N GLY A 181 -25.16 -16.10 72.90
CA GLY A 181 -26.20 -17.11 72.92
C GLY A 181 -27.32 -16.87 71.89
N THR A 182 -28.53 -17.33 72.19
CA THR A 182 -29.72 -17.04 71.38
C THR A 182 -30.24 -15.64 71.72
N THR A 183 -30.12 -14.69 70.77
CA THR A 183 -30.55 -13.31 70.92
C THR A 183 -31.21 -12.78 69.65
N SER A 184 -32.06 -11.76 69.76
CA SER A 184 -32.57 -11.00 68.60
C SER A 184 -31.67 -9.81 68.22
N SER A 185 -30.57 -9.60 68.95
CA SER A 185 -29.57 -8.59 68.61
C SER A 185 -28.73 -9.04 67.42
N TYR A 186 -28.49 -8.14 66.48
CA TYR A 186 -27.58 -8.37 65.36
C TYR A 186 -26.11 -8.03 65.67
N ASN A 187 -25.83 -7.35 66.81
CA ASN A 187 -24.49 -6.90 67.18
C ASN A 187 -24.02 -7.55 68.48
N VAL A 188 -22.81 -8.12 68.45
CA VAL A 188 -22.11 -8.65 69.64
C VAL A 188 -21.13 -7.60 70.22
N ILE A 189 -20.50 -6.80 69.35
CA ILE A 189 -19.63 -5.68 69.72
C ILE A 189 -20.05 -4.45 68.89
N SER A 190 -20.20 -3.28 69.54
CA SER A 190 -20.55 -2.02 68.86
C SER A 190 -19.65 -0.88 69.35
N GLY A 191 -18.66 -0.48 68.56
CA GLY A 191 -17.86 0.73 68.79
C GLY A 191 -18.56 1.97 68.22
N LYS A 192 -18.80 2.99 69.06
CA LYS A 192 -19.39 4.28 68.64
C LYS A 192 -18.56 5.43 69.19
N GLY A 193 -18.37 6.48 68.40
CA GLY A 193 -17.64 7.69 68.78
C GLY A 193 -18.02 8.86 67.87
N ASN A 194 -18.01 10.07 68.42
CA ASN A 194 -18.20 11.32 67.68
C ASN A 194 -16.89 12.11 67.74
N ILE A 195 -15.94 11.78 66.86
CA ILE A 195 -14.58 12.33 66.85
C ILE A 195 -14.18 12.75 65.43
N ASN A 196 -13.44 13.85 65.32
CA ASN A 196 -12.90 14.34 64.05
C ASN A 196 -11.52 13.70 63.75
N ASN A 197 -11.46 12.37 63.85
CA ASN A 197 -10.29 11.51 63.58
C ASN A 197 -10.73 10.03 63.49
N TYR A 198 -9.81 9.07 63.40
CA TYR A 198 -10.11 7.64 63.30
C TYR A 198 -10.66 7.04 64.60
N LEU A 199 -11.86 6.44 64.53
CA LEU A 199 -12.32 5.44 65.50
C LEU A 199 -11.89 4.07 64.98
N GLN A 200 -10.82 3.52 65.52
CA GLN A 200 -10.16 2.32 64.97
C GLN A 200 -10.14 1.15 65.94
N LEU A 201 -10.32 -0.06 65.41
CA LEU A 201 -9.86 -1.30 66.02
C LEU A 201 -8.48 -1.59 65.44
N ASN A 202 -7.43 -1.36 66.23
CA ASN A 202 -6.07 -1.65 65.80
C ASN A 202 -5.70 -3.08 66.19
N ILE A 203 -5.49 -3.95 65.20
CA ILE A 203 -5.07 -5.35 65.38
C ILE A 203 -3.66 -5.48 64.80
N GLN A 204 -2.72 -5.90 65.64
CA GLN A 204 -1.34 -6.15 65.22
C GLN A 204 -0.83 -7.40 65.91
N ASN A 205 -0.43 -8.38 65.11
CA ASN A 205 0.45 -9.45 65.52
C ASN A 205 1.89 -8.94 65.39
N THR A 206 2.59 -8.79 66.52
CA THR A 206 3.98 -8.29 66.55
C THR A 206 5.01 -9.38 66.23
N ASN A 207 4.59 -10.62 66.03
CA ASN A 207 5.46 -11.71 65.64
C ASN A 207 5.80 -11.63 64.14
N ALA A 208 7.09 -11.59 63.81
CA ALA A 208 7.58 -11.62 62.43
C ALA A 208 7.79 -13.06 61.89
N GLY A 209 7.12 -14.07 62.47
CA GLY A 209 7.23 -15.46 62.04
C GLY A 209 6.77 -15.68 60.59
N SER A 210 7.24 -16.77 59.98
CA SER A 210 7.04 -17.10 58.55
C SER A 210 5.56 -17.28 58.14
N GLY A 211 4.68 -17.61 59.08
CA GLY A 211 3.23 -17.70 58.88
C GLY A 211 2.42 -16.73 59.74
N ALA A 212 3.04 -15.68 60.28
CA ALA A 212 2.33 -14.70 61.10
C ALA A 212 1.53 -13.74 60.22
N SER A 213 0.27 -13.51 60.61
CA SER A 213 -0.66 -12.53 60.05
C SER A 213 -1.37 -11.78 61.19
N SER A 214 -1.96 -10.64 60.84
CA SER A 214 -3.01 -9.99 61.63
C SER A 214 -4.27 -9.97 60.79
N ASP A 215 -5.35 -10.57 61.29
CA ASP A 215 -6.55 -10.83 60.52
C ASP A 215 -7.84 -10.58 61.30
N VAL A 216 -8.92 -10.43 60.53
CA VAL A 216 -10.30 -10.49 60.98
C VAL A 216 -10.99 -11.55 60.15
N VAL A 217 -11.34 -12.65 60.80
CA VAL A 217 -11.98 -13.80 60.16
C VAL A 217 -13.46 -13.86 60.54
N ALA A 218 -14.32 -14.09 59.55
CA ALA A 218 -15.71 -14.46 59.79
C ALA A 218 -15.99 -15.84 59.16
N THR A 219 -16.57 -16.73 59.95
CA THR A 219 -16.94 -18.09 59.52
C THR A 219 -18.46 -18.20 59.34
N ALA A 220 -18.88 -19.10 58.45
CA ALA A 220 -20.27 -19.56 58.42
C ALA A 220 -20.61 -20.37 59.69
N ASP A 221 -21.90 -20.64 59.91
CA ASP A 221 -22.38 -21.50 61.00
C ASP A 221 -21.81 -22.92 60.93
N ASN A 222 -21.52 -23.41 59.71
CA ASN A 222 -20.80 -24.65 59.43
C ASN A 222 -19.31 -24.44 59.08
N GLY A 223 -18.76 -23.26 59.37
CA GLY A 223 -17.40 -22.87 59.03
C GLY A 223 -16.38 -23.14 60.13
N SER A 224 -15.11 -22.99 59.75
CA SER A 224 -13.92 -23.04 60.61
C SER A 224 -12.84 -22.13 60.04
N GLU A 225 -11.73 -21.92 60.75
CA GLU A 225 -10.54 -21.21 60.21
C GLU A 225 -9.89 -21.92 59.01
N SER A 226 -10.45 -23.04 58.54
CA SER A 226 -9.98 -23.75 57.35
C SER A 226 -11.05 -23.96 56.28
N ASN A 227 -12.34 -23.74 56.57
CA ASN A 227 -13.44 -23.99 55.63
C ASN A 227 -14.57 -22.97 55.82
N TYR A 228 -15.16 -22.48 54.73
CA TYR A 228 -16.30 -21.54 54.74
C TYR A 228 -16.04 -20.30 55.61
N TYR A 229 -15.01 -19.56 55.23
CA TYR A 229 -14.64 -18.32 55.90
C TYR A 229 -14.32 -17.21 54.90
N VAL A 230 -14.44 -15.97 55.38
CA VAL A 230 -13.88 -14.77 54.76
C VAL A 230 -12.85 -14.19 55.73
N ASP A 231 -11.73 -13.77 55.17
CA ASP A 231 -10.59 -13.28 55.92
C ASP A 231 -10.12 -11.95 55.33
N LEU A 232 -9.96 -10.96 56.21
CA LEU A 232 -9.33 -9.69 55.92
C LEU A 232 -8.08 -9.59 56.78
N GLY A 233 -6.91 -9.67 56.16
CA GLY A 233 -5.66 -9.73 56.89
C GLY A 233 -4.49 -9.02 56.22
N ILE A 234 -3.38 -8.97 56.96
CA ILE A 234 -2.08 -8.53 56.48
C ILE A 234 -1.00 -9.47 57.01
N ASN A 235 -0.10 -9.88 56.12
CA ASN A 235 1.03 -10.74 56.44
C ASN A 235 2.13 -9.98 57.20
N SER A 236 2.85 -10.68 58.08
CA SER A 236 4.00 -10.14 58.79
C SER A 236 5.14 -9.72 57.84
N SER A 237 6.09 -8.94 58.36
CA SER A 237 7.23 -8.42 57.60
C SER A 237 8.26 -9.46 57.16
N ALA A 238 8.16 -10.71 57.64
CA ALA A 238 9.01 -11.83 57.23
C ALA A 238 8.19 -13.08 56.87
N ASN A 239 6.91 -12.89 56.49
CA ASN A 239 6.08 -13.99 55.99
C ASN A 239 6.72 -14.61 54.74
N THR A 240 6.88 -15.93 54.76
CA THR A 240 7.42 -16.75 53.67
C THR A 240 6.52 -17.95 53.37
N ALA A 241 5.39 -18.07 54.07
CA ALA A 241 4.41 -19.13 53.84
C ALA A 241 3.67 -18.95 52.50
N ASN A 242 3.77 -17.77 51.86
CA ASN A 242 3.14 -17.42 50.58
C ASN A 242 1.61 -17.61 50.58
N LEU A 243 0.98 -17.65 51.76
CA LEU A 243 -0.46 -17.75 51.89
C LEU A 243 -1.04 -16.35 51.65
N TYR A 244 -1.76 -16.17 50.54
CA TYR A 244 -2.40 -14.92 50.13
C TYR A 244 -1.46 -13.72 49.86
N GLY A 245 -0.18 -13.98 49.58
CA GLY A 245 0.82 -12.95 49.28
C GLY A 245 2.16 -13.19 49.97
N GLY A 246 3.11 -12.27 49.79
CA GLY A 246 4.39 -12.24 50.48
C GLY A 246 4.36 -11.43 51.78
N ALA A 247 5.55 -11.04 52.24
CA ALA A 247 5.71 -10.22 53.43
C ALA A 247 5.08 -8.82 53.28
N ASN A 248 4.33 -8.38 54.29
CA ASN A 248 3.56 -7.11 54.33
C ASN A 248 2.39 -6.99 53.34
N ASP A 249 2.04 -8.06 52.62
CA ASP A 249 0.88 -8.02 51.72
C ASP A 249 -0.42 -8.08 52.53
N SER A 250 -1.35 -7.17 52.22
CA SER A 250 -2.72 -7.22 52.70
C SER A 250 -3.60 -7.99 51.72
N TYR A 251 -4.60 -8.68 52.25
CA TYR A 251 -5.51 -9.51 51.48
C TYR A 251 -6.93 -9.44 52.01
N LEU A 252 -7.87 -9.64 51.10
CA LEU A 252 -9.26 -9.96 51.40
C LEU A 252 -9.59 -11.22 50.60
N TYR A 253 -9.89 -12.30 51.29
CA TYR A 253 -9.97 -13.63 50.69
C TYR A 253 -11.18 -14.40 51.23
N SER A 254 -11.75 -15.28 50.41
CA SER A 254 -12.81 -16.18 50.82
C SER A 254 -12.53 -17.61 50.37
N THR A 255 -12.82 -18.56 51.26
CA THR A 255 -12.59 -20.00 51.03
C THR A 255 -13.92 -20.75 51.04
N GLY A 256 -14.26 -21.38 49.91
CA GLY A 256 -15.32 -22.40 49.83
C GLY A 256 -14.81 -23.80 50.19
N ASN A 257 -15.68 -24.81 50.17
CA ASN A 257 -15.26 -26.21 50.36
C ASN A 257 -14.63 -26.74 49.06
N THR A 258 -13.42 -27.28 49.15
CA THR A 258 -12.66 -27.85 48.02
C THR A 258 -13.27 -29.15 47.45
N SER A 259 -14.34 -29.68 48.07
CA SER A 259 -14.97 -30.97 47.72
C SER A 259 -16.41 -30.89 47.19
N SER A 260 -17.05 -29.71 47.12
CA SER A 260 -18.39 -29.58 46.53
C SER A 260 -18.53 -28.34 45.63
N THR A 261 -19.32 -28.45 44.56
CA THR A 261 -19.56 -27.37 43.57
C THR A 261 -20.56 -26.31 44.05
N ALA A 262 -20.92 -26.27 45.33
CA ALA A 262 -21.92 -25.35 45.88
C ALA A 262 -21.31 -24.48 47.00
N GLY A 263 -21.26 -23.15 46.77
CA GLY A 263 -20.80 -22.15 47.73
C GLY A 263 -19.33 -21.74 47.55
N GLY A 264 -18.94 -20.59 48.13
CA GLY A 264 -17.58 -20.03 48.04
C GLY A 264 -17.40 -18.87 47.05
N ASN A 265 -18.48 -18.35 46.45
CA ASN A 265 -18.42 -17.16 45.63
C ASN A 265 -18.13 -15.91 46.49
N PHE A 266 -17.13 -15.14 46.07
CA PHE A 266 -16.81 -13.87 46.71
C PHE A 266 -17.43 -12.72 45.91
N TYR A 267 -18.55 -12.18 46.41
CA TYR A 267 -19.26 -11.08 45.76
C TYR A 267 -18.77 -9.74 46.32
N ILE A 268 -18.18 -8.90 45.46
CA ILE A 268 -17.87 -7.49 45.74
C ILE A 268 -18.68 -6.64 44.77
N GLY A 269 -19.42 -5.66 45.27
CA GLY A 269 -20.20 -4.76 44.43
C GLY A 269 -20.92 -3.66 45.19
N THR A 270 -21.55 -2.78 44.43
CA THR A 270 -22.45 -1.74 44.94
C THR A 270 -23.90 -2.18 44.70
N ASN A 271 -24.80 -1.94 45.66
CA ASN A 271 -26.25 -2.20 45.49
C ASN A 271 -27.05 -0.89 45.28
N THR A 272 -26.34 0.22 45.09
CA THR A 272 -26.94 1.51 44.80
C THR A 272 -26.74 1.79 43.31
N ALA A 273 -27.84 2.03 42.59
CA ALA A 273 -27.79 2.35 41.16
C ALA A 273 -26.81 3.51 40.87
N ALA A 274 -26.11 3.45 39.74
CA ALA A 274 -25.15 4.45 39.27
C ALA A 274 -23.90 4.63 40.18
N LYS A 275 -23.47 3.59 40.92
CA LYS A 275 -22.21 3.60 41.69
C LYS A 275 -21.21 2.61 41.11
N SER A 276 -20.07 3.12 40.67
CA SER A 276 -18.98 2.32 40.09
C SER A 276 -18.22 1.51 41.13
N LEU A 277 -17.62 0.39 40.71
CA LEU A 277 -16.64 -0.37 41.48
C LEU A 277 -15.26 -0.12 40.88
N GLY A 278 -14.37 0.49 41.67
CA GLY A 278 -13.02 0.84 41.24
C GLY A 278 -11.93 0.12 42.03
N PHE A 279 -10.86 -0.29 41.34
CA PHE A 279 -9.65 -0.86 41.95
C PHE A 279 -8.46 0.08 41.72
N LEU A 280 -7.89 0.59 42.81
CA LEU A 280 -6.85 1.63 42.80
C LEU A 280 -5.46 1.06 43.11
N THR A 281 -4.41 1.71 42.59
CA THR A 281 -3.00 1.39 42.80
C THR A 281 -2.18 2.69 42.97
N GLY A 282 -1.17 2.74 43.86
CA GLY A 282 -0.21 3.85 43.96
C GLY A 282 -0.63 5.07 44.81
N GLY A 283 -1.14 4.85 46.02
CA GLY A 283 -1.85 5.85 46.83
C GLY A 283 -1.12 7.16 47.20
N GLY A 284 -1.85 8.28 47.07
CA GLY A 284 -2.00 9.28 48.13
C GLY A 284 -3.40 9.09 48.76
N ALA A 285 -3.59 9.48 50.01
CA ALA A 285 -4.81 9.25 50.79
C ALA A 285 -6.11 9.48 49.98
N ILE A 286 -7.14 8.67 50.21
CA ILE A 286 -8.50 8.87 49.72
C ILE A 286 -9.06 10.15 50.38
N GLY A 287 -8.64 11.30 49.89
CA GLY A 287 -9.17 12.60 50.26
C GLY A 287 -10.56 12.73 49.67
N THR A 288 -11.54 13.08 50.50
CA THR A 288 -12.93 13.31 50.09
C THR A 288 -13.01 14.23 48.87
N PRO A 289 -13.70 13.85 47.78
CA PRO A 289 -13.97 14.78 46.69
C PRO A 289 -14.84 15.90 47.25
N ALA A 290 -14.30 17.13 47.31
CA ALA A 290 -15.13 18.30 47.50
C ALA A 290 -15.99 18.46 46.24
N ASN A 291 -17.27 18.11 46.38
CA ASN A 291 -18.40 18.54 45.56
C ASN A 291 -18.12 18.78 44.06
N GLY A 292 -18.26 17.73 43.24
CA GLY A 292 -18.59 17.89 41.81
C GLY A 292 -17.46 17.81 40.78
N SER A 293 -16.24 17.39 41.12
CA SER A 293 -15.20 17.09 40.11
C SER A 293 -14.83 15.59 40.10
N THR A 294 -14.91 14.98 38.93
CA THR A 294 -14.64 13.55 38.64
C THR A 294 -13.15 13.20 38.56
N ALA A 295 -12.25 14.05 39.05
CA ALA A 295 -10.86 14.07 38.55
C ALA A 295 -9.73 13.86 39.57
N ALA A 296 -9.99 13.39 40.80
CA ALA A 296 -8.92 13.15 41.78
C ALA A 296 -8.54 11.66 41.98
N ALA A 297 -9.34 10.69 41.52
CA ALA A 297 -9.01 9.25 41.58
C ALA A 297 -8.43 8.68 40.27
N ALA A 298 -8.52 9.43 39.17
CA ALA A 298 -8.25 8.95 37.81
C ALA A 298 -6.82 8.43 37.57
N ASN A 299 -5.82 8.92 38.30
CA ASN A 299 -4.42 8.53 38.05
C ASN A 299 -4.04 7.16 38.65
N ASN A 300 -4.85 6.67 39.60
CA ASN A 300 -4.53 5.49 40.40
C ASN A 300 -5.49 4.32 40.13
N GLU A 301 -6.68 4.57 39.58
CA GLU A 301 -7.61 3.52 39.19
C GLU A 301 -7.09 2.75 37.97
N ARG A 302 -6.95 1.43 38.10
CA ARG A 302 -6.44 0.55 37.03
C ARG A 302 -7.53 -0.30 36.39
N LEU A 303 -8.56 -0.63 37.17
CA LEU A 303 -9.76 -1.33 36.72
C LEU A 303 -10.98 -0.58 37.26
N HIS A 304 -11.84 -0.13 36.35
CA HIS A 304 -13.08 0.58 36.62
C HIS A 304 -14.26 -0.22 36.06
N ILE A 305 -15.30 -0.42 36.85
CA ILE A 305 -16.59 -0.90 36.36
C ILE A 305 -17.60 0.23 36.54
N ASP A 306 -18.03 0.83 35.44
CA ASP A 306 -18.90 2.01 35.48
C ASP A 306 -20.30 1.65 35.98
N GLY A 307 -20.79 2.39 36.97
CA GLY A 307 -22.07 2.12 37.62
C GLY A 307 -23.30 2.46 36.77
N THR A 308 -23.14 3.21 35.68
CA THR A 308 -24.26 3.63 34.81
C THR A 308 -24.42 2.69 33.61
N THR A 309 -23.30 2.30 33.01
CA THR A 309 -23.24 1.52 31.76
C THR A 309 -22.88 0.05 31.98
N GLY A 310 -22.23 -0.28 33.09
CA GLY A 310 -21.65 -1.60 33.34
C GLY A 310 -20.37 -1.88 32.54
N TYR A 311 -19.81 -0.88 31.88
CA TYR A 311 -18.61 -1.02 31.04
C TYR A 311 -17.34 -1.14 31.89
N ILE A 312 -16.37 -1.90 31.38
CA ILE A 312 -15.09 -2.15 32.02
C ILE A 312 -14.04 -1.22 31.40
N GLY A 313 -13.52 -0.31 32.21
CA GLY A 313 -12.38 0.53 31.88
C GLY A 313 -11.07 -0.02 32.44
N LEU A 314 -10.05 -0.16 31.60
CA LEU A 314 -8.68 -0.44 32.03
C LEU A 314 -7.84 0.82 31.85
N ASN A 315 -7.38 1.41 32.96
CA ASN A 315 -6.76 2.74 32.98
C ASN A 315 -7.65 3.83 32.33
N ASN A 316 -8.97 3.62 32.35
CA ASN A 316 -9.97 4.50 31.78
C ASN A 316 -11.15 4.65 32.75
N PRO A 317 -11.30 5.77 33.47
CA PRO A 317 -12.38 5.97 34.43
C PRO A 317 -13.73 6.35 33.78
N SER A 318 -13.76 6.56 32.45
CA SER A 318 -14.98 6.90 31.70
C SER A 318 -15.08 6.03 30.44
N PRO A 319 -15.24 4.70 30.58
CA PRO A 319 -15.29 3.80 29.44
C PRO A 319 -16.48 4.12 28.52
N SER A 320 -16.22 4.20 27.22
CA SER A 320 -17.24 4.47 26.19
C SER A 320 -17.73 3.20 25.48
N GLN A 321 -17.06 2.07 25.74
CA GLN A 321 -17.31 0.75 25.19
C GLN A 321 -17.30 -0.29 26.30
N VAL A 322 -17.90 -1.46 26.04
CA VAL A 322 -17.99 -2.56 27.03
C VAL A 322 -16.63 -2.93 27.64
N LEU A 323 -15.57 -2.90 26.82
CA LEU A 323 -14.18 -2.94 27.28
C LEU A 323 -13.44 -1.76 26.63
N ASP A 324 -12.95 -0.83 27.44
CA ASP A 324 -12.25 0.38 26.98
C ASP A 324 -10.89 0.47 27.67
N VAL A 325 -9.80 0.42 26.90
CA VAL A 325 -8.43 0.35 27.40
C VAL A 325 -7.66 1.60 26.97
N THR A 326 -7.27 2.45 27.93
CA THR A 326 -6.34 3.55 27.66
C THR A 326 -4.90 3.02 27.64
N GLY A 327 -4.38 2.72 26.45
CA GLY A 327 -3.02 2.24 26.23
C GLY A 327 -2.95 1.03 25.28
N ASN A 328 -1.83 0.30 25.32
CA ASN A 328 -1.65 -0.88 24.48
C ASN A 328 -2.24 -2.14 25.13
N MET A 329 -2.93 -2.96 24.36
CA MET A 329 -3.31 -4.33 24.74
C MET A 329 -2.31 -5.33 24.15
N ARG A 330 -1.68 -6.15 24.99
CA ARG A 330 -0.83 -7.27 24.55
C ARG A 330 -1.62 -8.57 24.67
N PHE A 331 -1.68 -9.35 23.59
CA PHE A 331 -2.23 -10.71 23.59
C PHE A 331 -1.08 -11.72 23.62
N SER A 332 -1.10 -12.67 24.55
CA SER A 332 -0.16 -13.80 24.61
C SER A 332 -0.67 -15.06 23.91
N GLY A 333 -1.96 -15.07 23.53
CA GLY A 333 -2.61 -16.06 22.69
C GLY A 333 -3.27 -15.39 21.47
N ALA A 334 -4.04 -16.16 20.70
CA ALA A 334 -4.76 -15.62 19.55
C ALA A 334 -5.87 -14.64 19.99
N LEU A 335 -6.02 -13.53 19.26
CA LEU A 335 -7.24 -12.74 19.28
C LEU A 335 -8.34 -13.57 18.57
N MET A 336 -9.50 -13.82 19.17
CA MET A 336 -10.50 -14.77 18.65
C MET A 336 -11.89 -14.15 18.43
N PRO A 337 -12.06 -13.19 17.51
CA PRO A 337 -13.39 -12.66 17.20
C PRO A 337 -14.28 -13.78 16.67
N ASN A 338 -15.53 -13.84 17.17
CA ASN A 338 -16.50 -14.91 16.89
C ASN A 338 -15.93 -16.33 17.13
N ASN A 339 -15.10 -16.50 18.16
CA ASN A 339 -14.50 -17.79 18.54
C ASN A 339 -13.60 -18.42 17.45
N ASN A 340 -12.98 -17.60 16.59
CA ASN A 340 -12.07 -18.06 15.54
C ASN A 340 -10.70 -17.35 15.64
N ALA A 341 -9.62 -18.12 15.76
CA ALA A 341 -8.24 -17.62 15.86
C ALA A 341 -7.64 -17.13 14.52
N GLY A 342 -8.36 -17.35 13.42
CA GLY A 342 -7.88 -17.02 12.08
C GLY A 342 -6.84 -18.00 11.56
N THR A 343 -6.26 -17.66 10.42
CA THR A 343 -5.16 -18.41 9.79
C THR A 343 -3.95 -17.48 9.69
N ALA A 344 -2.73 -18.04 9.76
CA ALA A 344 -1.50 -17.25 9.64
C ALA A 344 -1.50 -16.40 8.35
N GLY A 345 -1.17 -15.11 8.47
CA GLY A 345 -1.16 -14.16 7.36
C GLY A 345 -2.50 -13.48 7.05
N TYR A 346 -3.57 -13.78 7.81
CA TYR A 346 -4.85 -13.10 7.69
C TYR A 346 -4.88 -11.86 8.59
N PHE A 347 -5.65 -10.84 8.22
CA PHE A 347 -5.89 -9.65 9.04
C PHE A 347 -7.40 -9.47 9.30
N LEU A 348 -7.76 -8.66 10.31
CA LEU A 348 -9.16 -8.42 10.64
C LEU A 348 -9.78 -7.34 9.75
N VAL A 349 -10.97 -7.62 9.23
CA VAL A 349 -11.80 -6.67 8.49
C VAL A 349 -13.12 -6.49 9.22
N SER A 350 -13.53 -5.22 9.38
CA SER A 350 -14.85 -4.88 9.92
C SER A 350 -15.96 -5.34 8.98
N THR A 351 -17.00 -5.97 9.53
CA THR A 351 -18.19 -6.40 8.78
C THR A 351 -19.42 -5.53 9.08
N GLY A 352 -19.19 -4.31 9.56
CA GLY A 352 -20.25 -3.36 9.93
C GLY A 352 -20.70 -3.47 11.39
N ALA A 353 -21.48 -2.47 11.82
CA ALA A 353 -21.92 -2.32 13.21
C ALA A 353 -22.70 -3.55 13.71
N GLY A 354 -22.40 -4.00 14.95
CA GLY A 354 -23.07 -5.13 15.59
C GLY A 354 -22.55 -6.53 15.21
N ASN A 355 -21.64 -6.63 14.23
CA ASN A 355 -21.03 -7.90 13.82
C ASN A 355 -19.57 -7.99 14.29
N ALA A 356 -19.13 -9.19 14.67
CA ALA A 356 -17.71 -9.42 14.98
C ALA A 356 -16.85 -9.28 13.70
N PRO A 357 -15.65 -8.67 13.77
CA PRO A 357 -14.75 -8.61 12.63
C PRO A 357 -14.35 -10.01 12.16
N THR A 358 -14.11 -10.15 10.86
CA THR A 358 -13.76 -11.45 10.26
C THR A 358 -12.30 -11.46 9.79
N TRP A 359 -11.70 -12.65 9.79
CA TRP A 359 -10.37 -12.86 9.25
C TRP A 359 -10.39 -12.86 7.72
N PHE A 360 -9.61 -11.97 7.12
CA PHE A 360 -9.49 -11.82 5.68
C PHE A 360 -8.08 -12.24 5.21
N ASN A 361 -8.01 -12.99 4.11
CA ASN A 361 -6.75 -13.43 3.51
C ASN A 361 -6.09 -12.28 2.75
N ALA A 362 -4.89 -11.85 3.17
CA ALA A 362 -4.15 -10.80 2.47
C ALA A 362 -3.81 -11.15 1.01
N ASN A 363 -3.75 -12.42 0.64
CA ASN A 363 -3.51 -12.80 -0.77
C ASN A 363 -4.74 -12.58 -1.66
N ASN A 364 -5.90 -12.22 -1.11
CA ASN A 364 -7.10 -11.82 -1.86
C ASN A 364 -7.14 -10.32 -2.18
N PHE A 365 -6.02 -9.59 -2.14
CA PHE A 365 -5.86 -8.32 -2.87
C PHE A 365 -5.84 -8.59 -4.39
N ALA A 366 -6.89 -9.22 -4.90
CA ALA A 366 -7.20 -9.21 -6.32
C ALA A 366 -7.31 -7.73 -6.75
N TRP A 367 -6.81 -7.42 -7.93
CA TRP A 367 -6.94 -6.09 -8.50
C TRP A 367 -8.40 -5.66 -8.41
N SER A 368 -8.64 -4.48 -7.85
CA SER A 368 -9.96 -3.88 -7.94
C SER A 368 -10.34 -3.82 -9.43
N THR A 369 -11.47 -4.43 -9.80
CA THR A 369 -11.99 -4.36 -11.17
C THR A 369 -12.40 -2.95 -11.57
N THR A 370 -12.40 -2.00 -10.63
CA THR A 370 -12.71 -0.58 -10.86
C THR A 370 -11.46 0.30 -11.01
N GLY A 371 -10.25 -0.26 -10.90
CA GLY A 371 -8.98 0.49 -10.99
C GLY A 371 -8.71 1.44 -9.80
N ASN A 372 -7.49 2.00 -9.73
CA ASN A 372 -7.13 3.02 -8.74
C ASN A 372 -7.59 4.40 -9.23
N ALA A 373 -8.35 5.14 -8.41
CA ALA A 373 -8.72 6.52 -8.72
C ALA A 373 -7.52 7.48 -8.48
N GLY A 374 -7.20 8.35 -9.44
CA GLY A 374 -6.27 9.48 -9.23
C GLY A 374 -4.80 9.27 -9.61
N THR A 375 -4.49 8.82 -10.83
CA THR A 375 -3.12 8.81 -11.39
C THR A 375 -2.65 10.19 -11.86
N ALA A 376 -2.99 11.27 -11.14
CA ALA A 376 -2.76 12.65 -11.60
C ALA A 376 -1.26 12.99 -11.67
N SER A 377 -0.87 13.63 -12.77
CA SER A 377 0.50 13.99 -13.14
C SER A 377 1.07 15.23 -12.40
N THR A 378 0.47 15.65 -11.30
CA THR A 378 0.94 16.82 -10.52
C THR A 378 1.04 16.46 -9.05
N GLY A 379 2.26 16.11 -8.63
CA GLY A 379 2.61 15.86 -7.22
C GLY A 379 2.69 14.37 -6.86
N THR A 380 3.92 13.84 -6.80
CA THR A 380 4.36 12.68 -5.99
C THR A 380 3.65 11.31 -6.10
N SER A 381 2.79 11.05 -7.09
CA SER A 381 1.96 9.82 -7.13
C SER A 381 2.12 8.89 -8.36
N SER A 382 3.09 9.11 -9.25
CA SER A 382 3.35 8.19 -10.37
C SER A 382 4.17 6.94 -9.99
N THR A 383 4.90 6.99 -8.88
CA THR A 383 5.68 5.85 -8.36
C THR A 383 4.85 4.92 -7.47
N LEU A 384 3.69 5.36 -7.00
CA LEU A 384 2.84 4.62 -6.06
C LEU A 384 1.62 3.99 -6.73
N ASN A 385 1.14 4.55 -7.85
CA ASN A 385 -0.05 4.06 -8.56
C ASN A 385 0.29 3.58 -9.97
N PHE A 386 0.72 2.32 -10.10
CA PHE A 386 1.00 1.71 -11.40
C PHE A 386 0.44 0.28 -11.51
N LEU A 387 0.25 -0.16 -12.75
CA LEU A 387 -0.02 -1.54 -13.09
C LEU A 387 1.24 -2.15 -13.69
N GLY A 388 1.96 -2.97 -12.93
CA GLY A 388 3.25 -3.51 -13.36
C GLY A 388 4.05 -4.15 -12.24
N THR A 389 5.34 -4.34 -12.50
CA THR A 389 6.35 -4.87 -11.56
C THR A 389 7.28 -3.73 -11.10
N THR A 390 7.84 -3.83 -9.90
CA THR A 390 8.84 -2.88 -9.36
C THR A 390 10.28 -3.39 -9.49
N ASP A 391 10.44 -4.64 -9.89
CA ASP A 391 11.72 -5.31 -10.11
C ASP A 391 12.00 -5.49 -11.61
N ASN A 392 13.17 -6.02 -11.94
CA ASN A 392 13.61 -6.27 -13.32
C ASN A 392 12.95 -7.52 -13.92
N VAL A 393 11.66 -7.76 -13.61
CA VAL A 393 10.89 -8.92 -14.07
C VAL A 393 9.80 -8.44 -15.03
N PRO A 394 9.59 -9.12 -16.17
CA PRO A 394 8.57 -8.73 -17.14
C PRO A 394 7.13 -8.79 -16.60
N PHE A 395 6.34 -7.77 -16.93
CA PHE A 395 4.90 -7.73 -16.70
C PHE A 395 4.17 -8.53 -17.80
N ARG A 396 3.28 -9.45 -17.39
CA ARG A 396 2.61 -10.40 -18.29
C ARG A 396 1.10 -10.29 -18.18
N ILE A 397 0.43 -10.18 -19.31
CA ILE A 397 -1.02 -10.31 -19.41
C ILE A 397 -1.33 -11.68 -19.99
N ARG A 398 -2.13 -12.47 -19.26
CA ARG A 398 -2.52 -13.82 -19.66
C ARG A 398 -4.03 -13.93 -19.84
N THR A 399 -4.47 -14.69 -20.83
CA THR A 399 -5.85 -15.17 -20.94
C THR A 399 -5.83 -16.68 -21.07
N ASN A 400 -6.71 -17.37 -20.33
CA ASN A 400 -6.71 -18.84 -20.24
C ASN A 400 -5.31 -19.43 -19.97
N ASN A 401 -4.61 -18.86 -18.98
CA ASN A 401 -3.23 -19.20 -18.59
C ASN A 401 -2.16 -19.07 -19.70
N THR A 402 -2.49 -18.49 -20.86
CA THR A 402 -1.57 -18.27 -21.98
C THR A 402 -1.12 -16.81 -22.01
N GLN A 403 0.18 -16.55 -22.15
CA GLN A 403 0.71 -15.19 -22.30
C GLN A 403 0.21 -14.57 -23.60
N ARG A 404 -0.47 -13.42 -23.50
CA ARG A 404 -0.97 -12.66 -24.65
C ARG A 404 -0.23 -11.37 -24.88
N MET A 405 0.27 -10.77 -23.81
CA MET A 405 1.11 -9.58 -23.86
C MET A 405 2.24 -9.70 -22.86
N LEU A 406 3.41 -9.20 -23.25
CA LEU A 406 4.62 -9.13 -22.46
C LEU A 406 5.16 -7.70 -22.56
N LEU A 407 5.35 -7.05 -21.41
CA LEU A 407 6.19 -5.86 -21.29
C LEU A 407 7.45 -6.30 -20.56
N ASP A 408 8.58 -6.33 -21.26
CA ASP A 408 9.86 -6.69 -20.63
C ASP A 408 10.45 -5.53 -19.82
N SER A 409 11.56 -5.80 -19.14
CA SER A 409 12.19 -4.81 -18.27
C SER A 409 12.99 -3.73 -19.01
N LEU A 410 13.18 -3.86 -20.32
CA LEU A 410 13.80 -2.85 -21.19
C LEU A 410 12.76 -1.96 -21.89
N GLY A 411 11.47 -2.17 -21.55
CA GLY A 411 10.34 -1.42 -22.09
C GLY A 411 9.87 -1.92 -23.47
N ASN A 412 10.30 -3.11 -23.90
CA ASN A 412 9.83 -3.70 -25.14
C ASN A 412 8.46 -4.35 -24.92
N VAL A 413 7.55 -4.19 -25.87
CA VAL A 413 6.19 -4.75 -25.81
C VAL A 413 6.04 -5.84 -26.86
N ALA A 414 5.59 -7.03 -26.45
CA ALA A 414 5.22 -8.09 -27.38
C ALA A 414 3.75 -8.50 -27.20
N ILE A 415 3.04 -8.69 -28.31
CA ILE A 415 1.62 -9.06 -28.35
C ILE A 415 1.50 -10.30 -29.24
N GLY A 416 0.83 -11.36 -28.76
CA GLY A 416 0.68 -12.58 -29.56
C GLY A 416 0.26 -13.84 -28.79
N SER A 417 0.50 -15.00 -29.39
CA SER A 417 0.17 -16.33 -28.84
C SER A 417 1.32 -16.93 -28.04
N SER A 418 1.71 -16.29 -26.93
CA SER A 418 2.98 -16.50 -26.19
C SER A 418 4.20 -15.87 -26.88
N PRO A 419 4.19 -14.54 -27.04
CA PRO A 419 5.24 -13.86 -27.77
C PRO A 419 6.57 -13.87 -27.02
N THR A 420 7.68 -13.94 -27.75
CA THR A 420 9.07 -13.91 -27.25
C THR A 420 9.93 -13.00 -28.12
N PHE A 421 10.87 -12.27 -27.52
CA PHE A 421 11.83 -11.45 -28.28
C PHE A 421 13.04 -12.26 -28.75
N SER A 422 13.62 -11.88 -29.88
CA SER A 422 14.87 -12.43 -30.42
C SER A 422 16.11 -11.70 -29.84
N SER A 423 17.33 -12.01 -30.31
CA SER A 423 18.55 -11.34 -29.87
C SER A 423 18.62 -9.85 -30.24
N ASN A 424 17.87 -9.42 -31.27
CA ASN A 424 17.73 -8.02 -31.69
C ASN A 424 16.30 -7.55 -31.39
N MET A 425 16.01 -7.32 -30.11
CA MET A 425 14.64 -7.13 -29.63
C MET A 425 13.94 -5.92 -30.27
N GLU A 426 12.76 -6.17 -30.84
CA GLU A 426 11.87 -5.12 -31.35
C GLU A 426 11.25 -4.34 -30.19
N LYS A 427 11.08 -3.02 -30.34
CA LYS A 427 10.39 -2.22 -29.32
C LYS A 427 8.91 -2.56 -29.22
N LEU A 428 8.29 -2.87 -30.35
CA LEU A 428 6.94 -3.41 -30.43
C LEU A 428 6.96 -4.62 -31.36
N LEU A 429 6.74 -5.80 -30.81
CA LEU A 429 6.52 -7.03 -31.56
C LEU A 429 5.03 -7.36 -31.56
N VAL A 430 4.45 -7.57 -32.74
CA VAL A 430 3.12 -8.13 -32.89
C VAL A 430 3.23 -9.43 -33.67
N ASP A 431 3.20 -10.55 -32.96
CA ASP A 431 3.25 -11.89 -33.53
C ASP A 431 1.85 -12.51 -33.48
N ALA A 432 1.18 -12.49 -34.64
CA ALA A 432 -0.17 -13.05 -34.76
C ALA A 432 -0.19 -14.60 -34.75
N GLY A 433 0.95 -15.26 -34.96
CA GLY A 433 1.02 -16.70 -35.24
C GLY A 433 0.16 -17.09 -36.44
N THR A 434 -0.39 -18.30 -36.42
CA THR A 434 -1.39 -18.73 -37.41
C THR A 434 -2.74 -18.05 -37.11
N THR A 435 -3.23 -17.24 -38.05
CA THR A 435 -4.48 -16.50 -37.91
C THR A 435 -5.28 -16.49 -39.22
N THR A 436 -6.60 -16.35 -39.12
CA THR A 436 -7.48 -16.11 -40.27
C THR A 436 -7.72 -14.61 -40.50
N SER A 437 -7.12 -13.74 -39.67
CA SER A 437 -7.20 -12.30 -39.86
C SER A 437 -6.35 -11.88 -41.05
N TYR A 438 -6.88 -10.98 -41.87
CA TYR A 438 -6.12 -10.33 -42.95
C TYR A 438 -5.12 -9.29 -42.44
N ASN A 439 -5.32 -8.75 -41.24
CA ASN A 439 -4.52 -7.66 -40.68
C ASN A 439 -3.92 -8.04 -39.33
N VAL A 440 -2.63 -7.78 -39.15
CA VAL A 440 -1.95 -7.83 -37.85
C VAL A 440 -2.22 -6.54 -37.06
N ILE A 441 -2.25 -5.39 -37.75
CA ILE A 441 -2.52 -4.05 -37.18
C ILE A 441 -3.57 -3.34 -38.06
N SER A 442 -4.58 -2.71 -37.44
CA SER A 442 -5.61 -1.91 -38.14
C SER A 442 -5.78 -0.55 -37.46
N GLY A 443 -5.33 0.54 -38.09
CA GLY A 443 -5.61 1.90 -37.66
C GLY A 443 -6.95 2.42 -38.22
N LYS A 444 -7.83 2.96 -37.37
CA LYS A 444 -9.11 3.55 -37.79
C LYS A 444 -9.32 4.88 -37.07
N GLY A 445 -9.86 5.88 -37.76
CA GLY A 445 -10.18 7.18 -37.19
C GLY A 445 -11.15 7.95 -38.08
N SER A 446 -11.98 8.81 -37.48
CA SER A 446 -12.91 9.72 -38.19
C SER A 446 -12.42 11.15 -38.01
N LEU A 447 -11.46 11.56 -38.84
CA LEU A 447 -10.75 12.83 -38.73
C LEU A 447 -10.91 13.61 -40.03
N ASN A 448 -11.12 14.93 -39.94
CA ASN A 448 -10.94 15.85 -41.06
C ASN A 448 -9.49 16.35 -41.11
N ASN A 449 -8.54 15.41 -41.00
CA ASN A 449 -7.09 15.63 -40.99
C ASN A 449 -6.35 14.29 -41.17
N TYR A 450 -5.01 14.30 -41.16
CA TYR A 450 -4.18 13.11 -41.37
C TYR A 450 -4.34 12.04 -40.28
N LEU A 451 -4.73 10.83 -40.68
CA LEU A 451 -4.48 9.59 -39.95
C LEU A 451 -3.25 8.92 -40.58
N GLN A 452 -2.12 8.95 -39.89
CA GLN A 452 -0.83 8.59 -40.49
C GLN A 452 0.03 7.71 -39.59
N LEU A 453 0.83 6.85 -40.21
CA LEU A 453 2.01 6.24 -39.61
C LEU A 453 3.20 7.15 -39.94
N ASN A 454 3.72 7.86 -38.94
CA ASN A 454 4.88 8.74 -39.10
C ASN A 454 6.12 8.06 -38.53
N ILE A 455 7.06 7.69 -39.40
CA ILE A 455 8.33 7.05 -39.02
C ILE A 455 9.46 8.03 -39.33
N GLN A 456 10.26 8.33 -38.30
CA GLN A 456 11.43 9.19 -38.44
C GLN A 456 12.59 8.60 -37.65
N ASN A 457 13.67 8.32 -38.37
CA ASN A 457 14.98 8.13 -37.79
C ASN A 457 15.63 9.51 -37.62
N THR A 458 15.86 9.92 -36.37
CA THR A 458 16.43 11.23 -36.03
C THR A 458 17.96 11.25 -36.17
N SER A 459 18.59 10.12 -36.48
CA SER A 459 20.02 10.04 -36.72
C SER A 459 20.40 10.67 -38.06
N SER A 460 21.41 11.55 -38.05
CA SER A 460 22.06 12.07 -39.25
C SER A 460 23.22 11.17 -39.72
N GLY A 461 23.31 9.93 -39.24
CA GLY A 461 24.39 9.02 -39.64
C GLY A 461 24.43 8.75 -41.14
N ALA A 462 25.63 8.47 -41.68
CA ALA A 462 25.87 8.25 -43.11
C ALA A 462 25.17 7.01 -43.70
N SER A 463 24.58 6.18 -42.85
CA SER A 463 23.80 4.99 -43.21
C SER A 463 22.40 5.00 -42.59
N ALA A 464 21.97 6.13 -42.03
CA ALA A 464 20.67 6.24 -41.39
C ALA A 464 19.57 6.49 -42.42
N SER A 465 18.48 5.74 -42.30
CA SER A 465 17.27 5.86 -43.11
C SER A 465 16.03 5.65 -42.24
N SER A 466 14.87 6.04 -42.77
CA SER A 466 13.55 5.77 -42.16
C SER A 466 12.73 4.98 -43.17
N ASP A 467 12.40 3.74 -42.84
CA ASP A 467 11.94 2.76 -43.82
C ASP A 467 10.69 2.02 -43.35
N VAL A 468 9.91 1.55 -44.33
CA VAL A 468 8.87 0.53 -44.18
C VAL A 468 9.22 -0.61 -45.11
N VAL A 469 9.47 -1.77 -44.53
CA VAL A 469 9.95 -2.95 -45.24
C VAL A 469 8.94 -4.08 -45.14
N ALA A 470 8.78 -4.84 -46.23
CA ALA A 470 8.05 -6.09 -46.24
C ALA A 470 8.89 -7.21 -46.85
N THR A 471 8.98 -8.34 -46.16
CA THR A 471 9.65 -9.57 -46.58
C THR A 471 8.63 -10.67 -46.88
N ASN A 472 8.97 -11.62 -47.75
CA ASN A 472 8.19 -12.85 -47.88
C ASN A 472 8.65 -13.92 -46.85
N ASP A 473 8.08 -15.12 -46.94
CA ASP A 473 8.41 -16.27 -46.09
C ASP A 473 9.85 -16.79 -46.25
N GLN A 474 10.58 -16.31 -47.26
CA GLN A 474 11.99 -16.62 -47.53
C GLN A 474 12.87 -15.36 -47.50
N GLY A 475 12.36 -14.24 -46.98
CA GLY A 475 12.99 -12.93 -47.07
C GLY A 475 13.69 -12.54 -45.78
N THR A 476 14.78 -11.80 -45.89
CA THR A 476 15.48 -11.20 -44.75
C THR A 476 16.19 -9.92 -45.16
N GLU A 477 16.08 -8.88 -44.33
CA GLU A 477 16.80 -7.62 -44.50
C GLU A 477 18.32 -7.82 -44.35
N ALA A 478 18.74 -8.76 -43.50
CA ALA A 478 20.16 -8.97 -43.20
C ALA A 478 20.99 -9.43 -44.41
N ASN A 479 20.38 -10.17 -45.33
CA ASN A 479 21.04 -10.67 -46.55
C ASN A 479 20.54 -9.98 -47.82
N GLY A 480 19.62 -9.02 -47.70
CA GLY A 480 19.11 -8.25 -48.83
C GLY A 480 18.32 -9.07 -49.86
N LEU A 481 17.58 -10.10 -49.44
CA LEU A 481 16.85 -11.01 -50.34
C LEU A 481 15.34 -10.95 -50.11
N ASN A 482 14.58 -10.97 -51.21
CA ASN A 482 13.11 -11.12 -51.25
C ASN A 482 12.35 -10.12 -50.37
N PHE A 483 12.67 -8.83 -50.50
CA PHE A 483 11.97 -7.77 -49.80
C PHE A 483 11.65 -6.58 -50.72
N ILE A 484 10.69 -5.77 -50.28
CA ILE A 484 10.40 -4.45 -50.82
C ILE A 484 10.54 -3.42 -49.71
N ASP A 485 11.13 -2.28 -50.03
CA ASP A 485 11.45 -1.22 -49.08
C ASP A 485 11.00 0.14 -49.64
N MET A 486 10.32 0.89 -48.78
CA MET A 486 9.91 2.26 -48.96
C MET A 486 10.56 3.14 -47.91
N GLY A 487 11.40 4.06 -48.33
CA GLY A 487 12.24 4.78 -47.37
C GLY A 487 12.72 6.15 -47.80
N VAL A 488 13.38 6.79 -46.84
CA VAL A 488 14.08 8.07 -47.01
C VAL A 488 15.41 8.06 -46.26
N ASN A 489 16.46 8.44 -46.97
CA ASN A 489 17.80 8.60 -46.43
C ASN A 489 17.90 9.80 -45.48
N SER A 490 18.82 9.73 -44.52
CA SER A 490 19.16 10.87 -43.65
C SER A 490 19.80 12.02 -44.44
N SER A 491 19.95 13.15 -43.76
CA SER A 491 20.58 14.37 -44.28
C SER A 491 22.08 14.26 -44.55
N ALA A 492 22.75 13.21 -44.07
CA ALA A 492 24.17 12.98 -44.35
C ALA A 492 24.45 11.60 -44.95
N TYR A 493 23.42 10.92 -45.47
CA TYR A 493 23.56 9.59 -46.06
C TYR A 493 24.59 9.60 -47.20
N ASN A 494 25.59 8.73 -47.09
CA ASN A 494 26.69 8.60 -48.04
C ASN A 494 27.25 7.17 -48.02
N LEU A 495 26.51 6.23 -48.61
CA LEU A 495 26.93 4.84 -48.79
C LEU A 495 27.17 4.57 -50.28
N ASN A 496 28.44 4.53 -50.66
CA ASN A 496 28.87 4.27 -52.04
C ASN A 496 28.63 2.82 -52.51
N THR A 497 28.22 1.92 -51.62
CA THR A 497 27.89 0.53 -51.95
C THR A 497 26.57 0.37 -52.69
N ALA A 498 25.69 1.39 -52.70
CA ALA A 498 24.42 1.39 -53.42
C ALA A 498 24.24 2.68 -54.25
N PRO A 499 24.88 2.80 -55.43
CA PRO A 499 25.02 4.07 -56.14
C PRO A 499 23.70 4.77 -56.52
N ILE A 500 22.64 4.00 -56.82
CA ILE A 500 21.32 4.54 -57.19
C ILE A 500 20.56 5.07 -55.97
N LEU A 501 20.74 4.44 -54.81
CA LEU A 501 20.11 4.87 -53.56
C LEU A 501 20.96 5.93 -52.83
N ASN A 502 22.24 6.09 -53.18
CA ASN A 502 23.15 6.99 -52.51
C ASN A 502 22.77 8.47 -52.68
N GLY A 503 22.86 9.24 -51.60
CA GLY A 503 22.57 10.67 -51.56
C GLY A 503 21.68 11.05 -50.38
N ALA A 504 21.99 12.21 -49.79
CA ALA A 504 21.24 12.77 -48.67
C ALA A 504 19.78 13.06 -49.06
N ASN A 505 18.84 12.68 -48.19
CA ASN A 505 17.39 12.91 -48.36
C ASN A 505 16.75 12.25 -49.60
N ASN A 506 17.43 11.32 -50.26
CA ASN A 506 16.82 10.55 -51.33
C ASN A 506 15.67 9.72 -50.77
N THR A 507 14.53 9.76 -51.46
CA THR A 507 13.39 8.87 -51.22
C THR A 507 13.38 7.75 -52.24
N TYR A 508 12.91 6.57 -51.85
CA TYR A 508 12.91 5.41 -52.74
C TYR A 508 11.75 4.45 -52.47
N LEU A 509 11.47 3.69 -53.52
CA LEU A 509 10.75 2.43 -53.48
C LEU A 509 11.61 1.44 -54.27
N TYR A 510 12.18 0.43 -53.61
CA TYR A 510 13.03 -0.56 -54.26
C TYR A 510 12.72 -1.98 -53.78
N SER A 511 13.09 -2.98 -54.58
CA SER A 511 12.82 -4.39 -54.31
C SER A 511 14.00 -5.26 -54.74
N THR A 512 14.20 -6.39 -54.04
CA THR A 512 15.22 -7.42 -54.34
C THR A 512 14.61 -8.79 -54.65
N GLY A 513 13.31 -8.84 -54.93
CA GLY A 513 12.61 -10.05 -55.39
C GLY A 513 12.74 -10.31 -56.90
N ASN A 514 11.75 -11.00 -57.49
CA ASN A 514 11.64 -11.21 -58.93
C ASN A 514 11.20 -9.92 -59.65
N ASP A 515 9.94 -9.85 -60.10
CA ASP A 515 9.43 -8.67 -60.80
C ASP A 515 8.90 -7.60 -59.83
N MET A 516 9.20 -6.33 -60.11
CA MET A 516 8.52 -5.20 -59.49
C MET A 516 7.25 -4.87 -60.27
N ILE A 517 6.08 -5.13 -59.66
CA ILE A 517 4.80 -4.88 -60.31
C ILE A 517 4.23 -3.55 -59.82
N LEU A 518 4.16 -2.55 -60.72
CA LEU A 518 3.50 -1.26 -60.51
C LEU A 518 2.33 -1.12 -61.49
N GLY A 519 1.11 -0.93 -60.99
CA GLY A 519 -0.05 -0.88 -61.88
C GLY A 519 -1.31 -0.29 -61.26
N ASN A 520 -2.27 0.04 -62.12
CA ASN A 520 -3.62 0.45 -61.76
C ASN A 520 -4.62 -0.57 -62.31
N ALA A 521 -5.22 -1.38 -61.43
CA ALA A 521 -6.15 -2.43 -61.83
C ALA A 521 -7.56 -1.89 -62.17
N THR A 522 -7.84 -0.61 -61.94
CA THR A 522 -9.11 0.00 -62.32
C THR A 522 -9.14 0.19 -63.83
N ALA A 523 -10.12 -0.43 -64.49
CA ALA A 523 -10.27 -0.33 -65.95
C ALA A 523 -10.27 1.14 -66.42
N ALA A 524 -9.56 1.40 -67.51
CA ALA A 524 -9.42 2.72 -68.13
C ALA A 524 -8.76 3.81 -67.26
N LYS A 525 -8.00 3.46 -66.20
CA LYS A 525 -7.21 4.42 -65.42
C LYS A 525 -5.71 4.32 -65.73
N ASN A 526 -5.02 5.44 -65.54
CA ASN A 526 -3.65 5.63 -65.99
C ASN A 526 -2.63 5.24 -64.90
N LEU A 527 -1.41 4.91 -65.32
CA LEU A 527 -0.20 4.95 -64.49
C LEU A 527 0.58 6.22 -64.88
N ILE A 528 0.88 7.10 -63.91
CA ILE A 528 1.41 8.44 -64.17
C ILE A 528 2.73 8.65 -63.42
N PHE A 529 3.74 9.19 -64.11
CA PHE A 529 5.02 9.58 -63.56
C PHE A 529 5.21 11.09 -63.72
N PHE A 530 5.56 11.79 -62.64
CA PHE A 530 5.65 13.26 -62.60
C PHE A 530 6.84 13.74 -61.75
N THR A 531 7.27 14.98 -61.98
CA THR A 531 8.38 15.62 -61.23
C THR A 531 8.09 17.10 -61.03
N GLY A 532 8.40 17.68 -59.87
CA GLY A 532 8.24 19.12 -59.60
C GLY A 532 6.92 19.52 -58.92
N GLY A 533 6.16 18.57 -58.35
CA GLY A 533 4.89 18.80 -57.64
C GLY A 533 3.69 18.14 -58.33
N THR A 534 2.49 18.27 -57.77
CA THR A 534 1.29 17.52 -58.19
C THR A 534 0.41 18.21 -59.24
N ALA A 535 0.83 19.35 -59.79
CA ALA A 535 0.14 20.00 -60.91
C ALA A 535 0.24 19.14 -62.18
N LEU A 536 -0.79 19.19 -63.05
CA LEU A 536 -0.80 18.40 -64.30
C LEU A 536 0.38 18.72 -65.24
N THR A 537 0.90 19.95 -65.21
CA THR A 537 2.08 20.39 -65.96
C THR A 537 3.37 19.70 -65.52
N ASN A 538 3.36 19.00 -64.38
CA ASN A 538 4.50 18.26 -63.86
C ASN A 538 4.53 16.79 -64.29
N GLU A 539 3.49 16.31 -64.99
CA GLU A 539 3.52 15.00 -65.63
C GLU A 539 4.63 14.91 -66.67
N ARG A 540 5.33 13.77 -66.70
CA ARG A 540 6.44 13.51 -67.64
C ARG A 540 6.17 12.31 -68.52
N MET A 541 5.53 11.29 -67.96
CA MET A 541 5.19 10.06 -68.66
C MET A 541 3.90 9.47 -68.12
N ARG A 542 3.12 8.83 -68.98
CA ARG A 542 2.02 7.95 -68.58
C ARG A 542 1.93 6.69 -69.40
N VAL A 543 1.27 5.69 -68.82
CA VAL A 543 0.55 4.65 -69.55
C VAL A 543 -0.94 4.92 -69.33
N ASP A 544 -1.67 5.22 -70.40
CA ASP A 544 -3.09 5.52 -70.29
C ASP A 544 -3.94 4.25 -70.12
N GLY A 545 -5.22 4.44 -69.82
CA GLY A 545 -6.18 3.35 -69.64
C GLY A 545 -6.44 2.46 -70.88
N THR A 546 -5.93 2.83 -72.06
CA THR A 546 -5.99 2.05 -73.31
C THR A 546 -4.67 1.34 -73.63
N GLY A 547 -3.66 1.52 -72.77
CA GLY A 547 -2.32 0.97 -72.93
C GLY A 547 -1.44 1.75 -73.90
N ASN A 548 -1.68 3.06 -74.07
CA ASN A 548 -0.81 3.95 -74.83
C ASN A 548 0.19 4.64 -73.91
N VAL A 549 1.43 4.78 -74.37
CA VAL A 549 2.50 5.47 -73.64
C VAL A 549 2.61 6.91 -74.14
N GLY A 550 2.40 7.87 -73.24
CA GLY A 550 2.63 9.29 -73.50
C GLY A 550 3.92 9.75 -72.84
N ILE A 551 4.77 10.48 -73.57
CA ILE A 551 5.94 11.19 -73.02
C ILE A 551 5.79 12.68 -73.34
N GLY A 552 5.71 13.51 -72.31
CA GLY A 552 5.44 14.95 -72.46
C GLY A 552 4.02 15.31 -72.93
N THR A 553 3.10 14.33 -73.00
CA THR A 553 1.68 14.51 -73.36
C THR A 553 0.80 13.72 -72.39
N THR A 554 -0.34 14.31 -72.01
CA THR A 554 -1.33 13.67 -71.14
C THR A 554 -2.42 12.94 -71.93
N SER A 555 -2.46 13.07 -73.26
CA SER A 555 -3.50 12.46 -74.11
C SER A 555 -2.85 11.76 -75.32
N PRO A 556 -2.13 10.65 -75.11
CA PRO A 556 -1.44 9.97 -76.19
C PRO A 556 -2.42 9.43 -77.24
N ALA A 557 -2.27 9.87 -78.49
CA ALA A 557 -3.13 9.45 -79.60
C ALA A 557 -2.66 8.15 -80.28
N GLN A 558 -1.48 7.66 -79.94
CA GLN A 558 -0.83 6.47 -80.50
C GLN A 558 -0.20 5.63 -79.38
N LYS A 559 0.18 4.38 -79.71
CA LYS A 559 0.80 3.46 -78.74
C LYS A 559 2.04 4.05 -78.06
N LEU A 560 2.81 4.84 -78.78
CA LEU A 560 3.83 5.73 -78.24
C LEU A 560 3.59 7.12 -78.84
N ASP A 561 3.36 8.12 -77.99
CA ASP A 561 3.17 9.51 -78.38
C ASP A 561 4.15 10.39 -77.59
N VAL A 562 5.01 11.11 -78.32
CA VAL A 562 6.07 11.93 -77.74
C VAL A 562 5.84 13.37 -78.18
N ASN A 563 5.48 14.23 -77.23
CA ASN A 563 5.45 15.67 -77.45
C ASN A 563 6.86 16.24 -77.28
N GLY A 564 7.70 16.05 -78.31
CA GLY A 564 9.10 16.44 -78.30
C GLY A 564 9.91 15.70 -79.38
N ASN A 565 11.23 15.74 -79.25
CA ASN A 565 12.14 15.06 -80.16
C ASN A 565 12.45 13.63 -79.68
N ILE A 566 12.55 12.68 -80.62
CA ILE A 566 13.03 11.32 -80.35
C ILE A 566 14.49 11.21 -80.76
N ARG A 567 15.37 10.87 -79.81
CA ARG A 567 16.78 10.52 -80.09
C ARG A 567 16.99 9.03 -79.82
N THR A 568 17.47 8.30 -80.83
CA THR A 568 17.83 6.88 -80.72
C THR A 568 19.32 6.71 -80.99
N THR A 569 19.97 5.78 -80.28
CA THR A 569 21.37 5.38 -80.54
C THR A 569 21.45 4.14 -81.44
N GLY A 570 20.39 3.33 -81.47
CA GLY A 570 20.19 2.26 -82.43
C GLY A 570 19.34 2.68 -83.63
N THR A 571 18.75 1.71 -84.32
CA THR A 571 17.90 1.92 -85.49
C THR A 571 16.42 2.05 -85.12
N VAL A 572 15.67 2.89 -85.84
CA VAL A 572 14.20 2.84 -85.84
C VAL A 572 13.76 1.80 -86.88
N ILE A 573 13.17 0.70 -86.42
CA ILE A 573 12.64 -0.36 -87.30
C ILE A 573 11.17 -0.04 -87.58
N VAL A 574 10.84 0.15 -88.85
CA VAL A 574 9.48 0.35 -89.34
C VAL A 574 9.03 -0.91 -90.06
N ASP A 575 7.80 -1.36 -89.79
CA ASP A 575 7.25 -2.62 -90.32
C ASP A 575 8.05 -3.88 -89.92
N ALA A 576 8.37 -4.03 -88.64
CA ALA A 576 9.10 -5.21 -88.14
C ALA A 576 8.38 -6.54 -88.43
N GLY A 577 7.04 -6.52 -88.58
CA GLY A 577 6.23 -7.70 -88.93
C GLY A 577 6.27 -8.07 -90.42
N ALA A 578 6.96 -7.28 -91.26
CA ALA A 578 7.03 -7.47 -92.71
C ALA A 578 5.65 -7.55 -93.40
N THR A 579 4.72 -6.70 -92.98
CA THR A 579 3.30 -6.74 -93.37
C THR A 579 2.93 -5.77 -94.49
N ASN A 580 3.80 -4.82 -94.85
CA ASN A 580 3.48 -3.84 -95.88
C ASN A 580 3.31 -4.47 -97.28
N SER A 581 2.18 -4.22 -97.93
CA SER A 581 1.85 -4.74 -99.26
C SER A 581 1.87 -3.69 -100.38
N GLY A 582 2.66 -2.61 -100.23
CA GLY A 582 2.76 -1.51 -101.21
C GLY A 582 1.91 -0.29 -100.85
N SER A 583 1.87 0.09 -99.57
CA SER A 583 1.12 1.25 -99.05
C SER A 583 2.01 2.13 -98.17
N VAL A 584 1.57 3.35 -97.81
CA VAL A 584 2.27 4.23 -96.85
C VAL A 584 2.26 3.70 -95.41
N THR A 585 1.36 2.78 -95.10
CA THR A 585 1.21 2.20 -93.77
C THR A 585 1.36 0.67 -93.86
N PRO A 586 2.28 0.06 -93.08
CA PRO A 586 3.22 0.68 -92.15
C PRO A 586 4.39 1.41 -92.86
N GLY A 587 4.78 2.58 -92.36
CA GLY A 587 5.81 3.42 -92.97
C GLY A 587 6.19 4.62 -92.08
N VAL A 588 7.12 5.44 -92.54
CA VAL A 588 7.38 6.77 -91.96
C VAL A 588 6.40 7.75 -92.58
N ILE A 589 5.45 8.24 -91.80
CA ILE A 589 4.39 9.14 -92.27
C ILE A 589 4.77 10.57 -91.93
N PHE A 590 4.55 11.48 -92.88
CA PHE A 590 4.66 12.91 -92.65
C PHE A 590 3.25 13.50 -92.61
N GLY A 591 2.84 14.07 -91.47
CA GLY A 591 1.46 14.55 -91.28
C GLY A 591 0.60 13.53 -90.53
N THR A 592 -0.60 13.24 -91.04
CA THR A 592 -1.54 12.30 -90.39
C THR A 592 -1.56 10.97 -91.13
N THR A 593 -2.04 9.90 -90.50
CA THR A 593 -2.21 8.60 -91.18
C THR A 593 -3.22 8.62 -92.32
N SER A 594 -3.94 9.74 -92.50
CA SER A 594 -4.95 9.95 -93.53
C SER A 594 -4.52 10.94 -94.63
N SER A 595 -3.32 11.50 -94.57
CA SER A 595 -2.87 12.49 -95.57
C SER A 595 -2.15 11.83 -96.77
N GLY A 596 -1.55 10.65 -96.57
CA GLY A 596 -1.03 9.81 -97.65
C GLY A 596 0.39 10.16 -98.12
N GLU A 597 1.14 10.94 -97.34
CA GLU A 597 2.55 11.23 -97.54
C GLU A 597 3.43 10.38 -96.63
N GLY A 598 4.52 9.84 -97.18
CA GLY A 598 5.43 9.03 -96.39
C GLY A 598 6.50 8.31 -97.19
N ILE A 599 7.31 7.56 -96.46
CA ILE A 599 8.31 6.63 -96.99
C ILE A 599 7.97 5.24 -96.48
N SER A 600 7.81 4.29 -97.39
CA SER A 600 7.55 2.91 -97.03
C SER A 600 8.29 1.93 -97.95
N SER A 601 8.20 0.65 -97.61
CA SER A 601 8.86 -0.41 -98.34
C SER A 601 7.94 -1.62 -98.40
N GLN A 602 7.62 -2.07 -99.61
CA GLN A 602 6.78 -3.23 -99.82
C GLN A 602 7.50 -4.53 -99.45
N ARG A 603 6.80 -5.45 -98.79
CA ARG A 603 7.31 -6.75 -98.35
C ARG A 603 6.68 -7.92 -99.08
N SER A 604 5.45 -7.76 -99.56
CA SER A 604 4.76 -8.76 -100.38
C SER A 604 5.41 -8.91 -101.76
N THR A 605 5.28 -10.10 -102.37
CA THR A 605 5.70 -10.36 -103.76
C THR A 605 4.95 -9.46 -104.75
N GLY A 606 5.65 -8.95 -105.76
CA GLY A 606 5.11 -8.02 -106.75
C GLY A 606 5.37 -6.55 -106.39
N GLY A 607 5.26 -5.64 -107.37
CA GLY A 607 5.55 -4.21 -107.17
C GLY A 607 7.03 -3.95 -106.86
N ASN A 608 7.31 -3.05 -105.91
CA ASN A 608 8.66 -2.66 -105.52
C ASN A 608 9.12 -3.40 -104.23
N GLN A 609 9.08 -4.73 -104.25
CA GLN A 609 9.41 -5.55 -103.10
C GLN A 609 10.85 -5.29 -102.61
N ASN A 610 10.99 -5.03 -101.30
CA ASN A 610 12.23 -4.63 -100.62
C ASN A 610 12.86 -3.33 -101.10
N GLY A 611 12.22 -2.61 -102.03
CA GLY A 611 12.62 -1.26 -102.41
C GLY A 611 12.04 -0.20 -101.46
N LEU A 612 12.40 1.06 -101.70
CA LEU A 612 11.89 2.22 -100.98
C LEU A 612 10.99 3.04 -101.88
N ASP A 613 9.80 3.37 -101.39
CA ASP A 613 8.83 4.16 -102.12
C ASP A 613 8.50 5.44 -101.35
N PHE A 614 8.44 6.55 -102.07
CA PHE A 614 8.09 7.87 -101.57
C PHE A 614 6.71 8.23 -102.09
N TYR A 615 5.79 8.53 -101.18
CA TYR A 615 4.39 8.77 -101.48
C TYR A 615 3.99 10.21 -101.23
N THR A 616 3.08 10.71 -102.05
CA THR A 616 2.22 11.84 -101.70
C THR A 616 0.80 11.57 -102.19
N SER A 617 -0.21 11.91 -101.38
CA SER A 617 -1.61 11.62 -101.67
C SER A 617 -1.84 10.14 -102.05
N TYR A 618 -1.19 9.23 -101.31
CA TYR A 618 -1.23 7.76 -101.52
C TYR A 618 -0.66 7.26 -102.86
N ALA A 619 -0.14 8.15 -103.70
CA ALA A 619 0.48 7.79 -104.96
C ALA A 619 2.00 7.69 -104.79
N ASN A 620 2.59 6.61 -105.31
CA ASN A 620 4.04 6.48 -105.40
C ASN A 620 4.58 7.51 -106.40
N ARG A 621 5.33 8.49 -105.91
CA ARG A 621 5.93 9.56 -106.72
C ARG A 621 7.35 9.24 -107.10
N MET A 622 8.07 8.52 -106.23
CA MET A 622 9.42 8.08 -106.49
C MET A 622 9.65 6.70 -105.88
N SER A 623 10.24 5.80 -106.63
CA SER A 623 10.57 4.45 -106.20
C SER A 623 12.06 4.21 -106.35
N ILE A 624 12.71 3.62 -105.35
CA ILE A 624 14.04 3.04 -105.44
C ILE A 624 13.87 1.54 -105.35
N THR A 625 14.18 0.83 -106.41
CA THR A 625 14.07 -0.63 -106.42
C THR A 625 15.10 -1.28 -105.52
N ASN A 626 14.85 -2.52 -105.09
CA ASN A 626 15.87 -3.31 -104.37
C ASN A 626 17.17 -3.50 -105.19
N SER A 627 17.09 -3.39 -106.52
CA SER A 627 18.24 -3.36 -107.43
C SER A 627 18.92 -1.98 -107.57
N GLY A 628 18.40 -0.93 -106.94
CA GLY A 628 18.98 0.42 -106.95
C GLY A 628 18.50 1.35 -108.08
N ASN A 629 17.60 0.92 -108.96
CA ASN A 629 17.01 1.78 -109.99
C ASN A 629 16.02 2.77 -109.37
N ILE A 630 16.08 4.03 -109.80
CA ILE A 630 15.21 5.12 -109.38
C ILE A 630 14.13 5.36 -110.44
N GLY A 631 12.87 5.29 -110.04
CA GLY A 631 11.72 5.68 -110.84
C GLY A 631 11.09 6.97 -110.32
N ILE A 632 10.70 7.89 -111.20
CA ILE A 632 9.87 9.06 -110.88
C ILE A 632 8.54 8.93 -111.63
N ASN A 633 7.43 8.86 -110.89
CA ASN A 633 6.09 8.48 -111.38
C ASN A 633 6.04 7.13 -112.14
N ILE A 634 6.99 6.24 -111.87
CA ILE A 634 7.07 4.88 -112.42
C ILE A 634 7.65 3.96 -111.35
N THR A 635 6.98 2.85 -111.06
CA THR A 635 7.34 1.94 -109.96
C THR A 635 8.19 0.76 -110.39
N GLN A 636 8.29 0.51 -111.70
CA GLN A 636 9.16 -0.50 -112.30
C GLN A 636 10.11 0.15 -113.33
N PRO A 637 11.10 0.93 -112.87
CA PRO A 637 12.08 1.54 -113.75
C PRO A 637 12.95 0.48 -114.45
N THR A 638 13.04 0.55 -115.78
CA THR A 638 13.88 -0.34 -116.61
C THR A 638 15.31 0.18 -116.80
N SER A 639 15.64 1.34 -116.23
CA SER A 639 16.95 2.00 -116.22
C SER A 639 17.27 2.53 -114.83
N THR A 640 18.54 2.88 -114.57
CA THR A 640 19.00 3.41 -113.28
C THR A 640 18.23 4.67 -112.85
N LEU A 641 17.84 5.52 -113.80
CA LEU A 641 16.86 6.58 -113.61
C LEU A 641 15.82 6.47 -114.73
N ALA A 642 14.54 6.27 -114.38
CA ALA A 642 13.42 6.32 -115.31
C ALA A 642 12.40 7.37 -114.85
N VAL A 643 12.01 8.25 -115.76
CA VAL A 643 11.02 9.31 -115.48
C VAL A 643 9.82 9.08 -116.39
N ASN A 644 8.65 8.83 -115.80
CA ASN A 644 7.39 8.81 -116.53
C ASN A 644 6.76 10.19 -116.45
N GLY A 645 7.16 11.04 -117.40
CA GLY A 645 6.80 12.45 -117.46
C GLY A 645 7.92 13.28 -118.08
N SER A 646 7.73 14.58 -118.13
CA SER A 646 8.73 15.51 -118.67
C SER A 646 9.88 15.73 -117.70
N ILE A 647 11.11 15.72 -118.20
CA ILE A 647 12.29 16.14 -117.46
C ILE A 647 12.54 17.63 -117.74
N ALA A 648 12.50 18.46 -116.71
CA ALA A 648 12.94 19.84 -116.79
C ALA A 648 14.45 19.91 -116.56
N VAL A 649 15.18 20.49 -117.51
CA VAL A 649 16.62 20.72 -117.42
C VAL A 649 16.88 22.22 -117.28
N VAL A 650 17.64 22.62 -116.26
CA VAL A 650 17.63 23.99 -115.72
C VAL A 650 18.43 25.00 -116.55
N ALA A 651 19.24 24.59 -117.52
CA ALA A 651 20.10 25.53 -118.24
C ALA A 651 19.97 25.43 -119.75
N ASN A 652 19.30 26.41 -120.33
CA ASN A 652 19.47 26.87 -121.69
C ASN A 652 20.38 28.10 -121.69
N THR A 653 21.66 27.89 -121.98
CA THR A 653 22.65 28.96 -122.09
C THR A 653 22.70 29.46 -123.52
N THR A 654 21.96 30.54 -123.80
CA THR A 654 22.04 31.21 -125.11
C THR A 654 23.32 32.05 -125.20
N ARG A 655 24.06 31.92 -126.31
CA ARG A 655 25.34 32.61 -126.53
C ARG A 655 25.43 33.13 -127.97
N THR A 656 26.14 34.25 -128.13
CA THR A 656 26.47 34.85 -129.44
C THR A 656 27.99 34.95 -129.67
N SER A 657 28.78 34.43 -128.74
CA SER A 657 30.26 34.44 -128.75
C SER A 657 30.81 33.18 -128.06
N SER A 658 32.12 32.95 -128.21
CA SER A 658 32.83 31.81 -127.62
C SER A 658 32.62 31.72 -126.10
N TYR A 659 32.44 30.50 -125.58
CA TYR A 659 32.12 30.25 -124.17
C TYR A 659 32.62 28.88 -123.70
N THR A 660 33.08 28.78 -122.45
CA THR A 660 33.46 27.49 -121.84
C THR A 660 32.29 26.95 -121.02
N LEU A 661 31.81 25.76 -121.34
CA LEU A 661 30.68 25.15 -120.65
C LEU A 661 31.08 24.72 -119.23
N GLY A 662 30.22 25.04 -118.27
CA GLY A 662 30.34 24.66 -116.87
C GLY A 662 29.44 23.49 -116.49
N ALA A 663 29.49 23.11 -115.21
CA ALA A 663 28.68 22.00 -114.68
C ALA A 663 27.17 22.28 -114.67
N SER A 664 26.78 23.56 -114.69
CA SER A 664 25.37 23.96 -114.72
C SER A 664 24.79 24.00 -116.12
N ASP A 665 25.60 24.03 -117.19
CA ASP A 665 25.10 24.03 -118.56
C ASP A 665 24.55 22.65 -118.93
N TYR A 666 23.47 22.60 -119.71
CA TYR A 666 22.99 21.35 -120.29
C TYR A 666 22.59 21.55 -121.74
N ILE A 667 21.77 22.57 -122.01
CA ILE A 667 21.48 23.04 -123.37
C ILE A 667 22.26 24.32 -123.61
N LEU A 668 23.12 24.35 -124.63
CA LEU A 668 23.73 25.58 -125.13
C LEU A 668 23.06 25.95 -126.44
N ILE A 669 22.65 27.21 -126.62
CA ILE A 669 22.06 27.66 -127.89
C ILE A 669 22.92 28.78 -128.48
N ASN A 670 23.60 28.53 -129.59
CA ASN A 670 24.21 29.60 -130.37
C ASN A 670 23.16 30.31 -131.22
N THR A 671 23.16 31.64 -131.19
CA THR A 671 22.34 32.48 -132.09
C THR A 671 23.16 33.47 -132.91
N SER A 672 24.49 33.35 -132.91
CA SER A 672 25.37 34.26 -133.64
C SER A 672 25.28 34.09 -135.16
N ASN A 673 25.04 35.20 -135.87
CA ASN A 673 25.02 35.26 -137.34
C ASN A 673 26.28 35.91 -137.95
N SER A 674 27.15 36.48 -137.12
CA SER A 674 28.26 37.34 -137.57
C SER A 674 29.66 36.78 -137.27
N ASN A 675 29.77 35.72 -136.48
CA ASN A 675 31.04 35.07 -136.16
C ASN A 675 30.91 33.53 -136.13
N THR A 676 32.05 32.85 -136.03
CA THR A 676 32.18 31.37 -135.88
C THR A 676 32.65 31.08 -134.45
N PRO A 677 31.75 31.06 -133.45
CA PRO A 677 32.14 30.97 -132.04
C PRO A 677 32.69 29.58 -131.70
N THR A 678 33.62 29.56 -130.73
CA THR A 678 34.19 28.32 -130.18
C THR A 678 33.64 28.05 -128.79
N TYR A 679 32.99 26.91 -128.61
CA TYR A 679 32.49 26.48 -127.32
C TYR A 679 33.39 25.42 -126.72
N THR A 680 33.97 25.70 -125.56
CA THR A 680 34.96 24.84 -124.94
C THR A 680 34.31 23.93 -123.91
N LEU A 681 34.42 22.63 -124.08
CA LEU A 681 33.96 21.65 -123.10
C LEU A 681 35.01 21.49 -121.98
N PRO A 682 34.59 21.20 -120.74
CA PRO A 682 35.50 20.85 -119.65
C PRO A 682 36.16 19.48 -119.92
N SER A 683 37.16 19.11 -119.12
CA SER A 683 37.80 17.80 -119.29
C SER A 683 36.82 16.65 -119.06
N ALA A 684 36.82 15.66 -119.96
CA ALA A 684 35.96 14.48 -119.87
C ALA A 684 36.17 13.74 -118.54
N SER A 685 37.44 13.64 -118.09
CA SER A 685 37.83 13.01 -116.83
C SER A 685 37.19 13.61 -115.58
N THR A 686 36.78 14.88 -115.62
CA THR A 686 36.15 15.55 -114.46
C THR A 686 34.61 15.49 -114.52
N CYS A 687 34.03 14.85 -115.53
CA CYS A 687 32.59 14.87 -115.75
C CYS A 687 32.03 13.62 -116.45
N VAL A 688 32.50 12.42 -116.05
CA VAL A 688 32.01 11.13 -116.54
C VAL A 688 30.47 11.09 -116.57
N GLY A 689 29.89 10.71 -117.71
CA GLY A 689 28.44 10.62 -117.92
C GLY A 689 27.72 11.96 -118.14
N ARG A 690 28.40 13.12 -118.02
CA ARG A 690 27.79 14.42 -118.31
C ARG A 690 27.47 14.53 -119.79
N MET A 691 26.27 15.02 -120.07
CA MET A 691 25.81 15.32 -121.42
C MET A 691 25.64 16.82 -121.62
N TYR A 692 25.98 17.28 -122.82
CA TYR A 692 25.62 18.61 -123.30
C TYR A 692 24.89 18.49 -124.64
N ARG A 693 23.82 19.26 -124.79
CA ARG A 693 23.08 19.46 -126.04
C ARG A 693 23.36 20.86 -126.54
N ILE A 694 24.12 20.97 -127.62
CA ILE A 694 24.53 22.24 -128.22
C ILE A 694 23.74 22.45 -129.49
N ILE A 695 22.98 23.53 -129.57
CA ILE A 695 22.11 23.84 -130.70
C ILE A 695 22.64 25.08 -131.41
N ASN A 696 22.94 24.96 -132.70
CA ASN A 696 23.34 26.08 -133.52
C ASN A 696 22.12 26.66 -134.25
N HIS A 697 21.57 27.78 -133.80
CA HIS A 697 20.58 28.57 -134.55
C HIS A 697 21.22 29.76 -135.31
N GLY A 698 22.55 29.86 -135.27
CA GLY A 698 23.30 30.90 -135.95
C GLY A 698 23.55 30.62 -137.43
N GLY A 699 23.83 31.68 -138.20
CA GLY A 699 24.07 31.65 -139.63
C GLY A 699 25.45 31.11 -140.06
N ASN A 700 26.35 30.84 -139.11
CA ASN A 700 27.68 30.26 -139.37
C ASN A 700 27.88 28.96 -138.59
N ALA A 701 28.89 28.18 -138.97
CA ALA A 701 29.32 27.01 -138.20
C ALA A 701 29.79 27.42 -136.79
N ILE A 702 29.67 26.51 -135.82
CA ILE A 702 30.30 26.66 -134.49
C ILE A 702 31.37 25.59 -134.34
N THR A 703 32.42 25.88 -133.56
CA THR A 703 33.48 24.92 -133.24
C THR A 703 33.37 24.51 -131.78
N ILE A 704 33.41 23.21 -131.50
CA ILE A 704 33.55 22.69 -130.14
C ILE A 704 35.02 22.38 -129.90
N ALA A 705 35.60 23.03 -128.90
CA ALA A 705 36.97 22.85 -128.46
C ALA A 705 37.02 22.22 -127.06
N PHE A 706 38.22 21.86 -126.61
CA PHE A 706 38.44 21.24 -125.30
C PHE A 706 39.52 21.99 -124.53
N THR A 707 39.42 21.98 -123.20
CA THR A 707 40.33 22.73 -122.32
C THR A 707 41.76 22.19 -122.31
N ASN A 708 42.00 20.99 -122.85
CA ASN A 708 43.29 20.31 -122.84
C ASN A 708 43.35 19.32 -124.01
N SER A 709 44.53 19.17 -124.61
CA SER A 709 44.81 18.32 -125.78
C SER A 709 44.49 16.84 -125.60
N ASN A 710 44.35 16.39 -124.34
CA ASN A 710 44.06 15.01 -123.98
C ASN A 710 42.56 14.69 -123.97
N ASN A 711 41.68 15.69 -124.09
CA ASN A 711 40.26 15.45 -124.32
C ASN A 711 39.99 15.55 -125.81
N THR A 712 39.48 14.47 -126.37
CA THR A 712 39.17 14.34 -127.77
C THR A 712 37.71 13.97 -127.92
N VAL A 713 37.10 14.26 -129.07
CA VAL A 713 35.80 13.70 -129.42
C VAL A 713 35.96 12.51 -130.32
N ILE A 714 35.26 11.42 -130.02
CA ILE A 714 35.04 10.36 -131.00
C ILE A 714 33.95 10.83 -131.97
N ASN A 715 34.32 11.07 -133.23
CA ASN A 715 33.41 11.49 -134.29
C ASN A 715 32.50 10.33 -134.74
N ALA A 716 31.56 10.60 -135.64
CA ALA A 716 30.60 9.59 -136.14
C ALA A 716 31.25 8.36 -136.81
N SER A 717 32.52 8.47 -137.25
CA SER A 717 33.30 7.37 -137.82
C SER A 717 34.17 6.60 -136.80
N GLY A 718 34.04 6.90 -135.50
CA GLY A 718 34.83 6.26 -134.44
C GLY A 718 36.25 6.83 -134.30
N SER A 719 36.60 7.89 -135.04
CA SER A 719 37.93 8.50 -135.00
C SER A 719 38.02 9.61 -133.96
N THR A 720 39.15 9.64 -133.26
CA THR A 720 39.51 10.65 -132.27
C THR A 720 39.85 11.98 -132.95
N VAL A 721 39.11 13.05 -132.65
CA VAL A 721 39.33 14.41 -133.18
C VAL A 721 39.52 15.44 -132.06
N THR A 722 40.29 16.49 -132.33
CA THR A 722 40.60 17.57 -131.36
C THR A 722 39.60 18.74 -131.41
N SER A 723 38.64 18.71 -132.33
CA SER A 723 37.47 19.61 -132.36
C SER A 723 36.35 19.01 -133.20
N VAL A 724 35.11 19.46 -132.97
CA VAL A 724 33.94 19.11 -133.79
C VAL A 724 33.22 20.38 -134.18
N SER A 725 32.90 20.55 -135.44
CA SER A 725 32.06 21.66 -135.90
C SER A 725 30.63 21.21 -136.19
N THR A 726 29.67 22.11 -136.01
CA THR A 726 28.32 21.93 -136.57
C THR A 726 28.18 22.81 -137.82
N ALA A 727 27.40 22.38 -138.81
CA ALA A 727 27.09 23.22 -139.96
C ALA A 727 26.26 24.45 -139.56
N ALA A 728 26.16 25.42 -140.47
CA ALA A 728 25.29 26.60 -140.33
C ALA A 728 23.81 26.20 -140.33
N GLY A 729 22.95 26.94 -139.61
CA GLY A 729 21.53 26.62 -139.42
C GLY A 729 21.26 25.60 -138.31
N SER A 730 19.97 25.34 -138.03
CA SER A 730 19.39 24.65 -136.84
C SER A 730 19.90 23.21 -136.62
N ASN A 731 21.18 23.07 -136.30
CA ASN A 731 21.86 21.80 -136.08
C ASN A 731 22.00 21.54 -134.57
N VAL A 732 21.80 20.30 -134.16
CA VAL A 732 21.97 19.87 -132.76
C VAL A 732 23.19 18.97 -132.69
N LEU A 733 24.10 19.26 -131.77
CA LEU A 733 25.22 18.41 -131.40
C LEU A 733 25.04 17.98 -129.96
N GLU A 734 24.96 16.69 -129.74
CA GLU A 734 24.96 16.08 -128.42
C GLU A 734 26.28 15.37 -128.19
N VAL A 735 26.87 15.64 -127.03
CA VAL A 735 28.09 15.00 -126.58
C VAL A 735 27.90 14.45 -125.18
N VAL A 736 28.48 13.29 -124.91
CA VAL A 736 28.54 12.68 -123.58
C VAL A 736 29.99 12.38 -123.22
N SER A 737 30.37 12.61 -121.97
CA SER A 737 31.68 12.17 -121.47
C SER A 737 31.63 10.70 -121.06
N ASP A 738 32.61 9.91 -121.47
CA ASP A 738 32.83 8.54 -120.94
C ASP A 738 33.87 8.51 -119.80
N GLY A 739 34.35 9.68 -119.38
CA GLY A 739 35.38 9.85 -118.35
C GLY A 739 36.82 9.79 -118.86
N THR A 740 37.02 9.51 -120.14
CA THR A 740 38.34 9.61 -120.79
C THR A 740 38.28 10.57 -121.97
N THR A 741 37.19 10.51 -122.74
CA THR A 741 36.93 11.32 -123.93
C THR A 741 35.48 11.83 -123.94
N TRP A 742 35.20 12.79 -124.83
CA TRP A 742 33.84 13.15 -125.18
C TRP A 742 33.39 12.31 -126.37
N ARG A 743 32.14 11.88 -126.42
CA ARG A 743 31.59 11.12 -127.55
C ARG A 743 30.43 11.88 -128.15
N LYS A 744 30.48 12.15 -129.45
CA LYS A 744 29.34 12.66 -130.20
C LYS A 744 28.29 11.55 -130.31
N ILE A 745 27.04 11.82 -129.95
CA ILE A 745 25.99 10.77 -129.84
C ILE A 745 24.81 10.97 -130.79
N ASN A 746 24.73 12.09 -131.50
CA ASN A 746 23.76 12.31 -132.57
C ASN A 746 24.48 12.68 -133.88
N ASN A 747 23.84 12.52 -135.04
CA ASN A 747 24.45 12.83 -136.34
C ASN A 747 24.35 14.31 -136.69
#